data_AF-A0A0Q0Y351-F1
#
_entry.id   AF-A0A0Q0Y351-F1
#
_cell.length_a   1.000
_cell.length_b   1.000
_cell.length_c   1.000
_cell.angle_alpha   90.00
_cell.angle_beta   90.00
_cell.angle_gamma   90.00
#
_symmetry.space_group_name_H-M   'P 1'
#
loop_
_entity.id
_entity.type
_entity.pdbx_description
1 polymer ?
#
loop_
_entity_poly.entity_id
_entity_poly.type
_entity_poly.pdbx_seq_one_letter_code
_entity_poly.pdbx_strand_id
1 'polypeptide(L)'
;MLVEVPRRSRRFRRPTEGVTSTSGGRESSTPSRPSPPAPAGGSSRGGSAGVPPRADGTPRGVAAERAATPPRSATPPRPAAPPRPAAPPRPAAPKSGPVTSKDGPATPGSAAPTAEAATPGAGPAGKPRPAGKAGPAGKARPAGKAGPAGKTGPAGKAGPAAEAGVRAKIRGRTAARSEPAETGTTAAATAAATTVSPATGTASVASTGTAIRGQDGPASGPDTLDSQAPAGAAQGGGPGARTLPRPPVDRRRVLKKMALTASALGVVVALLSLPFVGAVGLFAKGSADHFLGLPSELVTPPLPQSSTILASDGSVIATLRGAENRIVVPGSDIPKIMREAIVSIEDARFYEHGGVDPQGVLRAALRNSEAGGVAQGGSTLTQQYVKNVLLQNARTTQEREVAAGDSLDRKIQELRYALDIEKRFSKDEILERYLNIAYFGDGAYGVGTAAEHYFGVPISQVTLEQAALLAGLVQSPSRYNPAAHPQAALVRRNTVLDKMAENNYVSPTQADAAKQMPLNVVPAPPPAADSCETSTAPFFCDYVRSQLRASPALGTTVEERNRRIYEGGLVIRTTLDPLVQQAAQDAVNSTIAPDNRVSATEVVIQPGTGNILAMAVNRVYGSNAGLNQTVVPLPTNATFQPGSTFKTFVLAAAMEQGYGTSTAFYSPACYVSPKFPLDRGEGDCAKGFSNSDPAEAGIYDIPRGTWDSVNTFYVQLAEKTGIPAVMEMAKRLGVVPPKADKIGPTDGATAIGGGQYMYVSPLQMADAYATIAGGGLRCAPRFATGAVDSSKDPIDVARPPQCEQVLAKGVADTVTSVLAGVPINGTGTNAAIGRPSAGKTGTTDEFSAAWYVGFTPQMTAAVSVGDPTGAESHPLRNVVADGRTWSRVFGGDLPAIIWGKSMRAALANQPVVALPGADPTVAHGTKGGLQNTPPPPPAPTPGQGLGDMLQNLGQQVLPGVFGQPQARSAPLGGQNGTQQAVPNGQDNGGGQPDGGAQNGGPQNGGGQNGQNRGGR
;
A
#
# COMPACT_ATOMS: atom_id res chain seq x y z
N MET A 1 14.81 -51.35 -1.01
CA MET A 1 15.18 -51.96 -2.31
C MET A 1 15.67 -50.84 -3.23
N LEU A 2 16.65 -51.11 -4.10
CA LEU A 2 17.05 -50.19 -5.18
C LEU A 2 16.31 -50.54 -6.47
N VAL A 3 15.92 -49.53 -7.25
CA VAL A 3 15.81 -49.58 -8.72
C VAL A 3 16.17 -48.19 -9.26
N GLU A 4 16.94 -48.13 -10.35
CA GLU A 4 17.36 -46.88 -11.02
C GLU A 4 16.39 -46.45 -12.13
N VAL A 5 16.46 -45.19 -12.56
CA VAL A 5 15.86 -44.71 -13.83
C VAL A 5 16.90 -43.88 -14.60
N PRO A 6 17.17 -44.17 -15.89
CA PRO A 6 18.36 -43.66 -16.59
C PRO A 6 18.17 -42.31 -17.30
N ARG A 7 19.28 -41.57 -17.48
CA ARG A 7 19.37 -40.40 -18.35
C ARG A 7 19.38 -40.79 -19.84
N ARG A 8 18.68 -40.03 -20.70
CA ARG A 8 19.08 -39.81 -22.10
C ARG A 8 18.84 -38.37 -22.55
N SER A 9 19.82 -37.83 -23.28
CA SER A 9 19.80 -36.50 -23.89
C SER A 9 19.62 -36.60 -25.41
N ARG A 10 19.07 -35.56 -26.04
CA ARG A 10 19.32 -35.25 -27.47
C ARG A 10 19.02 -33.78 -27.80
N ARG A 11 19.80 -33.25 -28.74
CA ARG A 11 19.61 -31.91 -29.35
C ARG A 11 18.59 -32.00 -30.49
N PHE A 12 18.00 -30.88 -30.88
CA PHE A 12 17.44 -30.68 -32.23
C PHE A 12 17.92 -29.36 -32.86
N ARG A 13 17.82 -29.26 -34.19
CA ARG A 13 18.36 -28.17 -35.02
C ARG A 13 17.27 -27.16 -35.44
N ARG A 14 17.71 -25.98 -35.90
CA ARG A 14 16.94 -25.13 -36.85
C ARG A 14 16.63 -25.88 -38.16
N PRO A 15 15.73 -25.33 -38.97
CA PRO A 15 16.12 -24.99 -40.34
C PRO A 15 15.89 -23.50 -40.69
N THR A 16 16.43 -23.07 -41.83
CA THR A 16 16.00 -21.91 -42.62
C THR A 16 14.76 -22.32 -43.48
N GLU A 17 14.18 -21.58 -44.44
CA GLU A 17 14.60 -20.45 -45.29
C GLU A 17 13.36 -19.88 -46.05
N GLY A 18 13.54 -18.82 -46.87
CA GLY A 18 12.69 -18.61 -48.05
C GLY A 18 11.81 -17.35 -48.11
N VAL A 19 11.65 -16.79 -49.32
CA VAL A 19 10.91 -15.55 -49.65
C VAL A 19 10.23 -15.69 -51.01
N THR A 20 8.99 -15.20 -51.19
CA THR A 20 8.50 -14.53 -52.44
C THR A 20 7.11 -13.88 -52.24
N SER A 21 6.62 -13.16 -53.27
CA SER A 21 5.53 -12.16 -53.23
C SER A 21 4.35 -12.51 -54.13
N THR A 22 3.13 -12.06 -53.74
CA THR A 22 1.98 -11.64 -54.59
C THR A 22 0.86 -11.15 -53.64
N SER A 23 -0.07 -10.22 -53.88
CA SER A 23 -0.32 -9.09 -54.80
C SER A 23 -1.85 -8.94 -54.91
N GLY A 24 -2.45 -7.76 -54.68
CA GLY A 24 -3.85 -7.47 -55.07
C GLY A 24 -4.74 -6.82 -53.99
N GLY A 25 -5.49 -5.77 -54.37
CA GLY A 25 -6.53 -5.14 -53.55
C GLY A 25 -6.59 -3.61 -53.68
N ARG A 26 -7.69 -3.07 -54.22
CA ARG A 26 -8.13 -1.66 -54.10
C ARG A 26 -9.31 -1.64 -53.07
N GLU A 27 -9.92 -0.54 -52.60
CA GLU A 27 -10.27 0.75 -53.22
C GLU A 27 -10.36 1.95 -52.23
N SER A 28 -10.48 3.13 -52.84
CA SER A 28 -10.96 4.45 -52.34
C SER A 28 -12.36 4.43 -51.69
N SER A 29 -12.91 5.47 -51.03
CA SER A 29 -12.60 6.91 -50.81
C SER A 29 -13.34 7.42 -49.53
N THR A 30 -12.99 8.54 -48.88
CA THR A 30 -13.48 9.93 -49.16
C THR A 30 -12.98 10.94 -48.08
N PRO A 31 -13.05 12.28 -48.29
CA PRO A 31 -12.54 13.29 -47.34
C PRO A 31 -13.62 14.24 -46.73
N SER A 32 -13.30 14.97 -45.63
CA SER A 32 -13.53 16.44 -45.42
C SER A 32 -13.63 16.91 -43.93
N ARG A 33 -13.49 18.23 -43.73
CA ARG A 33 -13.61 19.09 -42.50
C ARG A 33 -14.36 20.40 -42.94
N PRO A 34 -14.74 21.39 -42.09
CA PRO A 34 -14.70 21.55 -40.62
C PRO A 34 -16.03 22.08 -39.96
N SER A 35 -15.95 22.61 -38.72
CA SER A 35 -16.95 23.23 -37.80
C SER A 35 -17.63 24.55 -38.29
N PRO A 36 -18.50 25.30 -37.53
CA PRO A 36 -19.13 25.16 -36.17
C PRO A 36 -20.70 25.34 -36.24
N PRO A 37 -21.52 25.97 -35.33
CA PRO A 37 -21.44 26.44 -33.92
C PRO A 37 -22.68 26.03 -33.02
N ALA A 38 -23.28 26.93 -32.22
CA ALA A 38 -24.49 26.80 -31.35
C ALA A 38 -25.32 28.12 -31.30
N PRO A 39 -26.56 28.21 -30.73
CA PRO A 39 -26.76 28.55 -29.30
C PRO A 39 -28.08 27.99 -28.65
N ALA A 40 -28.60 28.58 -27.54
CA ALA A 40 -29.65 28.02 -26.65
C ALA A 40 -30.66 29.03 -26.04
N GLY A 41 -31.65 28.55 -25.26
CA GLY A 41 -32.60 29.31 -24.38
C GLY A 41 -33.84 28.48 -23.98
N GLY A 42 -34.62 28.74 -22.90
CA GLY A 42 -34.56 29.70 -21.79
C GLY A 42 -35.90 29.77 -20.98
N SER A 43 -35.98 30.55 -19.87
CA SER A 43 -37.18 30.87 -19.04
C SER A 43 -37.79 29.77 -18.12
N SER A 44 -38.46 30.04 -16.96
CA SER A 44 -38.56 31.28 -16.14
C SER A 44 -39.31 31.16 -14.78
N ARG A 45 -38.87 31.94 -13.77
CA ARG A 45 -39.57 32.66 -12.65
C ARG A 45 -40.27 31.89 -11.51
N GLY A 46 -39.78 32.10 -10.27
CA GLY A 46 -40.18 33.27 -9.45
C GLY A 46 -40.94 33.13 -8.09
N GLY A 47 -40.39 33.75 -7.03
CA GLY A 47 -41.07 34.18 -5.78
C GLY A 47 -41.27 33.14 -4.65
N SER A 48 -41.70 33.48 -3.41
CA SER A 48 -41.63 34.73 -2.62
C SER A 48 -42.13 34.49 -1.16
N ALA A 49 -41.56 35.18 -0.16
CA ALA A 49 -41.98 35.23 1.27
C ALA A 49 -41.96 33.88 2.08
N GLY A 50 -41.92 33.87 3.42
CA GLY A 50 -41.87 34.97 4.40
C GLY A 50 -41.50 34.51 5.83
N VAL A 51 -41.35 35.45 6.75
CA VAL A 51 -40.88 35.31 8.17
C VAL A 51 -41.86 36.11 9.07
N PRO A 52 -42.34 35.60 10.24
CA PRO A 52 -41.86 36.07 11.57
C PRO A 52 -42.03 35.02 12.74
N PRO A 53 -42.02 35.35 14.06
CA PRO A 53 -40.75 35.42 14.82
C PRO A 53 -40.76 34.93 16.31
N ARG A 54 -39.56 34.98 16.95
CA ARG A 54 -39.23 35.28 18.38
C ARG A 54 -39.81 34.49 19.58
N ALA A 55 -38.90 34.11 20.50
CA ALA A 55 -38.83 34.42 21.95
C ALA A 55 -37.85 33.44 22.66
N ASP A 56 -37.34 33.64 23.88
CA ASP A 56 -36.62 34.76 24.52
C ASP A 56 -36.05 34.23 25.88
N GLY A 57 -35.06 34.89 26.49
CA GLY A 57 -34.76 34.73 27.94
C GLY A 57 -33.47 34.00 28.38
N THR A 58 -32.56 34.74 29.02
CA THR A 58 -31.45 34.25 29.87
C THR A 58 -31.69 34.69 31.32
N PRO A 59 -30.98 34.13 32.34
CA PRO A 59 -29.97 34.99 33.00
C PRO A 59 -28.76 34.29 33.69
N ARG A 60 -27.61 34.99 33.72
CA ARG A 60 -26.59 35.19 34.80
C ARG A 60 -26.08 33.99 35.65
N GLY A 61 -24.81 33.90 36.07
CA GLY A 61 -23.61 34.74 35.83
C GLY A 61 -22.61 34.74 37.03
N VAL A 62 -21.34 35.10 36.77
CA VAL A 62 -20.19 35.27 37.74
C VAL A 62 -19.78 34.02 38.56
N ALA A 63 -18.55 33.84 39.07
CA ALA A 63 -17.31 34.63 39.06
C ALA A 63 -16.04 33.73 38.87
N ALA A 64 -14.83 34.28 38.99
CA ALA A 64 -13.56 33.58 38.79
C ALA A 64 -12.53 33.89 39.89
N GLU A 65 -11.59 32.97 40.15
CA GLU A 65 -10.32 33.30 40.82
C GLU A 65 -9.16 32.35 40.44
N ARG A 66 -7.98 32.52 41.06
CA ARG A 66 -6.67 32.00 40.61
C ARG A 66 -5.99 31.04 41.59
N ALA A 67 -5.15 30.18 41.00
CA ALA A 67 -3.87 29.68 41.51
C ALA A 67 -3.79 28.84 42.80
N ALA A 68 -3.32 27.61 42.65
CA ALA A 68 -2.45 26.93 43.61
C ALA A 68 -1.51 25.95 42.87
N THR A 69 -0.32 25.69 43.40
CA THR A 69 0.62 24.68 42.86
C THR A 69 1.15 23.80 43.98
N PRO A 70 0.99 22.47 43.89
CA PRO A 70 1.76 21.50 44.68
C PRO A 70 2.47 20.49 43.71
N PRO A 71 3.23 19.49 44.19
CA PRO A 71 4.69 19.66 44.23
C PRO A 71 5.47 18.59 43.43
N ARG A 72 6.80 18.76 43.35
CA ARG A 72 7.72 17.72 42.84
C ARG A 72 7.73 16.49 43.74
N SER A 73 7.71 15.30 43.13
CA SER A 73 8.10 14.03 43.76
C SER A 73 8.93 13.16 42.79
N ALA A 74 9.55 12.10 43.30
CA ALA A 74 10.75 11.48 42.74
C ALA A 74 10.60 10.80 41.36
N THR A 75 11.69 10.80 40.60
CA THR A 75 11.88 9.96 39.41
C THR A 75 11.99 8.48 39.81
N PRO A 76 11.24 7.55 39.20
CA PRO A 76 11.42 6.12 39.44
C PRO A 76 12.73 5.60 38.83
N PRO A 77 13.38 4.58 39.42
CA PRO A 77 14.64 4.05 38.91
C PRO A 77 14.47 3.35 37.56
N ARG A 78 15.50 3.49 36.71
CA ARG A 78 15.60 2.85 35.40
C ARG A 78 15.63 1.31 35.58
N PRO A 79 14.78 0.53 34.89
CA PRO A 79 14.85 -0.93 34.97
C PRO A 79 16.22 -1.44 34.48
N ALA A 80 16.75 -2.44 35.17
CA ALA A 80 18.03 -3.06 34.80
C ALA A 80 17.92 -3.78 33.45
N ALA A 81 18.99 -3.75 32.66
CA ALA A 81 19.05 -4.49 31.41
C ALA A 81 19.06 -6.01 31.69
N PRO A 82 18.34 -6.84 30.92
CA PRO A 82 18.43 -8.29 31.06
C PRO A 82 19.85 -8.78 30.74
N PRO A 83 20.32 -9.86 31.40
CA PRO A 83 21.64 -10.41 31.12
C PRO A 83 21.73 -10.92 29.68
N ARG A 84 22.89 -10.71 29.04
CA ARG A 84 23.15 -11.25 27.70
C ARG A 84 23.08 -12.78 27.73
N PRO A 85 22.39 -13.45 26.79
CA PRO A 85 22.54 -14.89 26.61
C PRO A 85 24.00 -15.21 26.22
N ALA A 86 24.53 -16.32 26.73
CA ALA A 86 25.87 -16.78 26.40
C ALA A 86 25.97 -17.19 24.92
N ALA A 87 27.14 -16.96 24.31
CA ALA A 87 27.37 -17.36 22.92
C ALA A 87 27.44 -18.91 22.81
N PRO A 88 26.82 -19.52 21.79
CA PRO A 88 26.96 -20.95 21.54
C PRO A 88 28.40 -21.31 21.14
N PRO A 89 28.91 -22.50 21.51
CA PRO A 89 30.25 -22.92 21.15
C PRO A 89 30.40 -23.10 19.63
N ARG A 90 31.57 -22.76 19.10
CA ARG A 90 31.91 -23.03 17.69
C ARG A 90 31.98 -24.54 17.44
N PRO A 91 31.40 -25.07 16.36
CA PRO A 91 31.66 -26.45 15.94
C PRO A 91 33.12 -26.62 15.53
N ALA A 92 33.69 -27.80 15.82
CA ALA A 92 35.08 -28.10 15.51
C ALA A 92 35.32 -28.33 14.01
N ALA A 93 36.48 -27.91 13.51
CA ALA A 93 36.93 -28.24 12.16
C ALA A 93 37.43 -29.70 12.11
N PRO A 94 37.04 -30.51 11.10
CA PRO A 94 37.57 -31.85 10.93
C PRO A 94 39.04 -31.82 10.48
N LYS A 95 39.86 -32.72 11.02
CA LYS A 95 41.21 -32.99 10.52
C LYS A 95 41.16 -34.04 9.41
N SER A 96 41.90 -33.81 8.33
CA SER A 96 42.33 -34.87 7.40
C SER A 96 43.79 -34.67 7.00
N GLY A 97 44.48 -35.77 6.71
CA GLY A 97 45.94 -35.81 6.50
C GLY A 97 46.40 -35.51 5.06
N PRO A 98 47.73 -35.50 4.83
CA PRO A 98 48.33 -35.00 3.60
C PRO A 98 48.45 -36.06 2.49
N VAL A 99 48.52 -35.58 1.24
CA VAL A 99 49.06 -36.34 0.09
C VAL A 99 50.02 -35.43 -0.70
N THR A 100 51.11 -36.02 -1.18
CA THR A 100 52.17 -35.43 -2.02
C THR A 100 51.71 -35.26 -3.49
N SER A 101 52.37 -34.59 -4.44
CA SER A 101 53.71 -33.97 -4.59
C SER A 101 53.74 -33.18 -5.92
N LYS A 102 54.71 -32.27 -6.09
CA LYS A 102 55.30 -31.82 -7.39
C LYS A 102 54.36 -31.01 -8.32
N ASP A 103 54.82 -30.07 -9.16
CA ASP A 103 56.17 -29.56 -9.50
C ASP A 103 56.21 -28.00 -9.48
N GLY A 104 57.38 -27.40 -9.73
CA GLY A 104 57.57 -25.99 -10.09
C GLY A 104 58.66 -25.88 -11.19
N PRO A 105 59.34 -24.72 -11.40
CA PRO A 105 59.15 -23.39 -10.80
C PRO A 105 59.13 -22.21 -11.83
N ALA A 106 58.76 -20.99 -11.40
CA ALA A 106 59.21 -19.73 -12.03
C ALA A 106 59.00 -18.50 -11.11
N THR A 107 60.07 -17.76 -10.84
CA THR A 107 60.18 -16.45 -10.14
C THR A 107 61.38 -15.69 -10.77
N PRO A 108 61.77 -14.42 -10.45
CA PRO A 108 61.36 -13.54 -9.33
C PRO A 108 61.16 -12.02 -9.65
N GLY A 109 60.90 -11.23 -8.59
CA GLY A 109 60.89 -9.75 -8.58
C GLY A 109 59.88 -9.20 -7.57
N SER A 110 60.23 -8.82 -6.32
CA SER A 110 61.00 -7.64 -5.87
C SER A 110 60.18 -6.32 -5.95
N ALA A 111 59.98 -5.52 -4.90
CA ALA A 111 60.31 -5.62 -3.46
C ALA A 111 59.45 -4.64 -2.62
N ALA A 112 59.64 -4.61 -1.29
CA ALA A 112 59.04 -3.61 -0.38
C ALA A 112 59.96 -3.29 0.83
N PRO A 113 59.95 -2.04 1.32
CA PRO A 113 60.09 -1.67 2.74
C PRO A 113 58.87 -0.84 3.21
N THR A 114 58.19 -1.00 4.36
CA THR A 114 58.54 -1.13 5.80
C THR A 114 58.82 0.19 6.55
N ALA A 115 58.08 0.39 7.66
CA ALA A 115 58.28 1.41 8.72
C ALA A 115 57.98 2.89 8.33
N GLU A 116 57.72 3.85 9.24
CA GLU A 116 57.57 3.81 10.72
C GLU A 116 56.51 4.81 11.24
N ALA A 117 56.50 5.11 12.55
CA ALA A 117 55.34 5.59 13.32
C ALA A 117 55.45 7.05 13.87
N ALA A 118 54.56 7.37 14.84
CA ALA A 118 54.61 8.44 15.86
C ALA A 118 53.74 9.72 15.68
N THR A 119 52.77 9.86 16.60
CA THR A 119 52.15 11.14 17.07
C THR A 119 52.94 11.67 18.27
N PRO A 120 52.97 13.00 18.54
CA PRO A 120 51.99 13.69 19.40
C PRO A 120 51.67 15.14 18.92
N GLY A 121 50.86 16.00 19.57
CA GLY A 121 49.95 15.89 20.72
C GLY A 121 49.61 17.27 21.34
N ALA A 122 48.53 17.34 22.13
CA ALA A 122 48.06 18.48 22.97
C ALA A 122 47.44 19.74 22.28
N GLY A 123 46.56 20.42 23.04
CA GLY A 123 45.98 21.77 22.78
C GLY A 123 46.50 22.81 23.80
N PRO A 124 45.77 23.89 24.19
CA PRO A 124 44.31 23.88 24.46
C PRO A 124 43.49 25.17 24.13
N ALA A 125 42.17 25.03 24.30
CA ALA A 125 41.11 26.00 24.70
C ALA A 125 41.23 27.54 24.47
N GLY A 126 40.16 28.12 23.90
CA GLY A 126 39.83 29.56 24.01
C GLY A 126 38.43 29.92 23.48
N LYS A 127 37.56 30.50 24.33
CA LYS A 127 36.29 31.18 23.96
C LYS A 127 36.41 32.66 24.35
N PRO A 128 35.81 33.61 23.60
CA PRO A 128 34.47 34.08 24.01
C PRO A 128 33.53 34.47 22.85
N ARG A 129 32.32 34.89 23.21
CA ARG A 129 31.29 35.54 22.37
C ARG A 129 30.78 36.75 23.17
N PRO A 130 30.40 37.87 22.51
CA PRO A 130 28.99 38.29 22.66
C PRO A 130 28.40 38.82 21.33
N ALA A 131 27.29 39.56 21.40
CA ALA A 131 26.48 39.98 20.26
C ALA A 131 26.34 41.51 20.13
N GLY A 132 25.83 41.98 18.98
CA GLY A 132 25.46 43.39 18.75
C GLY A 132 24.53 43.53 17.54
N LYS A 133 23.61 44.50 17.56
CA LYS A 133 22.68 44.86 16.46
C LYS A 133 22.92 46.32 16.04
N ALA A 134 22.77 46.64 14.75
CA ALA A 134 22.33 47.97 14.29
C ALA A 134 21.89 47.97 12.82
N GLY A 135 20.86 48.76 12.50
CA GLY A 135 20.70 49.49 11.23
C GLY A 135 20.74 51.00 11.55
N PRO A 136 20.07 51.91 10.81
CA PRO A 136 19.15 51.71 9.67
C PRO A 136 19.31 52.79 8.55
N ALA A 137 18.21 53.11 7.85
CA ALA A 137 17.98 54.24 6.91
C ALA A 137 18.49 54.12 5.45
N GLY A 138 17.84 54.73 4.44
CA GLY A 138 16.47 55.27 4.43
C GLY A 138 16.17 56.35 3.36
N LYS A 139 14.95 56.33 2.79
CA LYS A 139 14.38 57.30 1.79
C LYS A 139 15.04 57.18 0.38
N ALA A 140 14.49 57.72 -0.73
CA ALA A 140 13.33 58.60 -0.94
C ALA A 140 12.51 58.22 -2.22
N ARG A 141 11.52 59.06 -2.60
CA ARG A 141 10.53 58.84 -3.68
C ARG A 141 10.22 60.15 -4.43
N PRO A 142 9.98 60.11 -5.75
CA PRO A 142 8.86 60.83 -6.39
C PRO A 142 8.09 59.88 -7.37
N ALA A 143 6.84 60.04 -7.85
CA ALA A 143 5.92 61.17 -8.10
C ALA A 143 6.20 61.97 -9.40
N GLY A 144 5.29 62.15 -10.38
CA GLY A 144 3.94 61.58 -10.62
C GLY A 144 3.10 62.41 -11.63
N LYS A 145 1.93 61.89 -12.08
CA LYS A 145 0.92 62.49 -13.02
C LYS A 145 1.37 62.51 -14.51
N ALA A 146 0.52 62.65 -15.55
CA ALA A 146 -0.95 62.84 -15.70
C ALA A 146 -1.51 62.18 -17.01
N GLY A 147 -2.85 62.14 -17.19
CA GLY A 147 -3.54 61.94 -18.50
C GLY A 147 -3.93 63.29 -19.17
N PRO A 148 -4.79 63.37 -20.23
CA PRO A 148 -6.11 62.69 -20.29
C PRO A 148 -6.76 62.34 -21.69
N ALA A 149 -7.82 61.52 -21.64
CA ALA A 149 -9.12 61.53 -22.38
C ALA A 149 -9.28 61.61 -23.93
N GLY A 150 -10.23 60.82 -24.48
CA GLY A 150 -10.81 60.97 -25.84
C GLY A 150 -11.51 59.73 -26.44
N LYS A 151 -12.54 59.14 -25.82
CA LYS A 151 -13.98 59.22 -26.21
C LYS A 151 -14.38 58.87 -27.67
N THR A 152 -14.97 57.69 -27.87
CA THR A 152 -16.27 57.45 -28.57
C THR A 152 -16.87 56.09 -28.17
N GLY A 153 -18.15 55.87 -28.43
CA GLY A 153 -18.93 54.63 -28.25
C GLY A 153 -20.22 54.72 -29.10
N PRO A 154 -21.31 53.97 -28.87
CA PRO A 154 -21.60 52.93 -27.86
C PRO A 154 -21.53 51.50 -28.51
N ALA A 155 -22.20 50.40 -28.12
CA ALA A 155 -23.21 50.02 -27.11
C ALA A 155 -23.16 48.50 -26.80
N GLY A 156 -24.00 47.99 -25.86
CA GLY A 156 -24.45 46.59 -25.85
C GLY A 156 -24.52 45.89 -24.49
N LYS A 157 -25.67 45.96 -23.79
CA LYS A 157 -25.96 45.28 -22.50
C LYS A 157 -26.02 43.74 -22.68
N ALA A 158 -25.29 42.92 -21.92
CA ALA A 158 -25.59 42.33 -20.58
C ALA A 158 -26.47 41.04 -20.60
N GLY A 159 -26.09 40.01 -19.81
CA GLY A 159 -26.89 38.79 -19.52
C GLY A 159 -27.72 38.89 -18.23
N PRO A 160 -28.03 37.81 -17.47
CA PRO A 160 -27.81 36.35 -17.65
C PRO A 160 -29.13 35.52 -17.51
N ALA A 161 -29.09 34.18 -17.39
CA ALA A 161 -30.08 33.33 -16.65
C ALA A 161 -29.80 31.80 -16.73
N ALA A 162 -30.45 31.04 -15.84
CA ALA A 162 -30.72 29.60 -15.92
C ALA A 162 -32.07 29.30 -15.22
N GLU A 163 -32.91 28.37 -15.69
CA GLU A 163 -34.13 27.92 -14.97
C GLU A 163 -34.67 26.54 -15.45
N ALA A 164 -35.74 26.00 -14.83
CA ALA A 164 -35.90 24.54 -14.64
C ALA A 164 -37.33 23.94 -14.67
N GLY A 165 -37.41 22.62 -14.92
CA GLY A 165 -38.57 21.73 -14.63
C GLY A 165 -39.62 21.56 -15.75
N VAL A 166 -40.73 20.81 -15.60
CA VAL A 166 -41.50 20.40 -14.39
C VAL A 166 -42.46 19.18 -14.65
N ARG A 167 -42.61 18.25 -13.67
CA ARG A 167 -43.73 17.26 -13.41
C ARG A 167 -44.11 16.18 -14.46
N ALA A 168 -44.61 14.96 -14.14
CA ALA A 168 -44.82 14.14 -12.90
C ALA A 168 -45.02 12.63 -13.31
N LYS A 169 -45.76 11.65 -12.71
CA LYS A 169 -46.74 11.56 -11.59
C LYS A 169 -47.05 10.06 -11.20
N ILE A 170 -47.41 9.80 -9.93
CA ILE A 170 -48.12 8.60 -9.34
C ILE A 170 -47.38 7.23 -9.13
N ARG A 171 -47.57 6.73 -7.90
CA ARG A 171 -47.37 5.40 -7.24
C ARG A 171 -47.54 4.09 -8.06
N GLY A 172 -46.82 3.03 -7.64
CA GLY A 172 -47.49 1.77 -7.22
C GLY A 172 -46.90 0.37 -7.58
N ARG A 173 -46.56 -0.41 -6.53
CA ARG A 173 -46.66 -1.91 -6.38
C ARG A 173 -46.22 -2.89 -7.50
N THR A 174 -45.17 -3.67 -7.17
CA THR A 174 -45.06 -5.17 -7.19
C THR A 174 -45.66 -6.05 -8.32
N ALA A 175 -44.79 -6.93 -8.86
CA ALA A 175 -44.96 -8.40 -9.06
C ALA A 175 -44.91 -9.01 -10.49
N ALA A 176 -43.85 -9.81 -10.72
CA ALA A 176 -43.79 -11.15 -11.34
C ALA A 176 -44.23 -11.46 -12.81
N ARG A 177 -43.51 -12.47 -13.38
CA ARG A 177 -43.76 -13.20 -14.66
C ARG A 177 -43.58 -12.38 -15.96
N SER A 178 -43.27 -13.00 -17.12
CA SER A 178 -43.01 -14.41 -17.47
C SER A 178 -42.07 -14.53 -18.70
N GLU A 179 -41.79 -15.76 -19.13
CA GLU A 179 -41.01 -16.14 -20.34
C GLU A 179 -41.64 -15.64 -21.66
N PRO A 180 -40.94 -15.79 -22.79
CA PRO A 180 -41.32 -16.88 -23.71
C PRO A 180 -40.13 -17.73 -24.22
N ALA A 181 -40.45 -18.86 -24.86
CA ALA A 181 -39.50 -19.78 -25.51
C ALA A 181 -40.01 -20.22 -26.90
N GLU A 182 -39.10 -20.60 -27.81
CA GLU A 182 -39.21 -21.63 -28.89
C GLU A 182 -37.95 -21.53 -29.81
N THR A 183 -37.05 -22.54 -29.86
CA THR A 183 -36.92 -23.65 -30.85
C THR A 183 -36.58 -23.25 -32.29
N GLY A 184 -35.82 -24.01 -33.11
CA GLY A 184 -35.19 -25.34 -32.95
C GLY A 184 -34.92 -25.99 -34.34
N THR A 185 -34.35 -27.19 -34.56
CA THR A 185 -33.50 -28.11 -33.74
C THR A 185 -32.92 -29.21 -34.67
N THR A 186 -31.64 -29.57 -34.54
CA THR A 186 -30.98 -30.74 -35.20
C THR A 186 -29.91 -31.34 -34.28
N ALA A 187 -29.50 -32.62 -34.28
CA ALA A 187 -29.93 -33.93 -34.78
C ALA A 187 -28.66 -34.84 -34.63
N ALA A 188 -28.67 -36.15 -34.42
CA ALA A 188 -29.71 -37.13 -34.08
C ALA A 188 -29.06 -38.41 -33.46
N ALA A 189 -29.86 -39.27 -32.84
CA ALA A 189 -29.50 -40.66 -32.50
C ALA A 189 -30.76 -41.56 -32.61
N THR A 190 -30.58 -42.86 -32.87
CA THR A 190 -31.62 -43.76 -33.43
C THR A 190 -32.53 -44.44 -32.39
N ALA A 191 -33.66 -45.01 -32.84
CA ALA A 191 -34.79 -45.42 -31.98
C ALA A 191 -35.31 -46.87 -32.20
N ALA A 192 -35.99 -47.41 -31.17
CA ALA A 192 -36.97 -48.52 -31.18
C ALA A 192 -37.75 -48.48 -29.83
N ALA A 193 -39.07 -48.27 -29.78
CA ALA A 193 -40.18 -49.23 -29.97
C ALA A 193 -40.39 -50.21 -28.76
N THR A 194 -41.58 -50.45 -28.17
CA THR A 194 -42.96 -49.94 -28.36
C THR A 194 -43.82 -50.13 -27.07
N THR A 195 -45.00 -49.50 -26.99
CA THR A 195 -46.01 -49.37 -25.91
C THR A 195 -46.68 -50.64 -25.34
N VAL A 196 -47.14 -50.60 -24.06
CA VAL A 196 -48.55 -50.74 -23.56
C VAL A 196 -48.64 -51.26 -22.10
N SER A 197 -49.40 -50.54 -21.22
CA SER A 197 -50.26 -51.10 -20.13
C SER A 197 -51.04 -49.99 -19.39
N PRO A 198 -52.34 -50.15 -19.05
CA PRO A 198 -53.15 -49.06 -18.47
C PRO A 198 -53.72 -49.25 -17.04
N ALA A 199 -53.84 -48.12 -16.33
CA ALA A 199 -54.92 -47.64 -15.43
C ALA A 199 -55.69 -48.55 -14.42
N THR A 200 -55.64 -48.16 -13.12
CA THR A 200 -56.76 -47.81 -12.20
C THR A 200 -56.17 -47.44 -10.82
N GLY A 201 -56.70 -46.58 -9.93
CA GLY A 201 -58.00 -45.88 -9.82
C GLY A 201 -58.95 -46.55 -8.81
N THR A 202 -59.76 -45.91 -7.93
CA THR A 202 -60.05 -44.49 -7.53
C THR A 202 -61.03 -44.52 -6.31
N ALA A 203 -61.25 -43.51 -5.45
CA ALA A 203 -60.51 -42.33 -4.94
C ALA A 203 -61.39 -41.55 -3.91
N SER A 204 -60.77 -40.74 -3.00
CA SER A 204 -61.40 -39.63 -2.22
C SER A 204 -62.47 -39.99 -1.15
N VAL A 205 -63.03 -39.11 -0.29
CA VAL A 205 -62.95 -37.63 -0.02
C VAL A 205 -62.79 -37.42 1.53
N ALA A 206 -62.86 -36.28 2.26
CA ALA A 206 -63.27 -34.85 2.12
C ALA A 206 -62.28 -33.95 2.94
N SER A 207 -62.31 -32.60 3.11
CA SER A 207 -63.32 -31.51 3.07
C SER A 207 -64.23 -31.43 4.33
N THR A 208 -64.57 -30.28 4.96
CA THR A 208 -64.20 -28.83 4.79
C THR A 208 -64.63 -28.01 6.04
N GLY A 209 -64.05 -26.82 6.33
CA GLY A 209 -64.72 -25.83 7.20
C GLY A 209 -63.86 -24.82 8.00
N THR A 210 -63.71 -23.60 7.48
CA THR A 210 -63.34 -22.35 8.19
C THR A 210 -64.64 -21.55 8.52
N ALA A 211 -64.79 -20.59 9.45
CA ALA A 211 -63.91 -19.94 10.45
C ALA A 211 -64.70 -19.08 11.50
N ILE A 212 -63.99 -18.51 12.51
CA ILE A 212 -64.27 -17.21 13.21
C ILE A 212 -65.47 -17.07 14.21
N ARG A 213 -65.15 -17.26 15.51
CA ARG A 213 -65.12 -16.26 16.63
C ARG A 213 -66.37 -15.55 17.22
N GLY A 214 -66.59 -15.82 18.52
CA GLY A 214 -67.04 -14.94 19.63
C GLY A 214 -66.81 -15.72 20.94
N GLN A 215 -66.11 -15.28 21.99
CA GLN A 215 -66.34 -14.15 22.94
C GLN A 215 -67.70 -14.22 23.66
N ASP A 216 -67.80 -14.22 25.00
CA ASP A 216 -66.81 -13.91 26.07
C ASP A 216 -66.74 -14.98 27.21
N GLY A 217 -65.87 -14.75 28.22
CA GLY A 217 -65.68 -15.61 29.42
C GLY A 217 -66.63 -15.26 30.59
N PRO A 218 -66.27 -15.49 31.89
CA PRO A 218 -64.91 -15.65 32.45
C PRO A 218 -64.76 -16.73 33.57
N ALA A 219 -63.67 -16.60 34.36
CA ALA A 219 -63.48 -17.06 35.76
C ALA A 219 -63.15 -18.54 36.08
N SER A 220 -61.85 -18.77 36.30
CA SER A 220 -61.21 -19.48 37.44
C SER A 220 -62.05 -20.25 38.48
N GLY A 221 -61.56 -21.44 38.89
CA GLY A 221 -61.89 -22.12 40.15
C GLY A 221 -61.14 -21.54 41.37
N PRO A 222 -60.67 -22.33 42.38
CA PRO A 222 -60.37 -23.78 42.35
C PRO A 222 -60.81 -24.56 43.64
N ASP A 223 -60.11 -25.66 43.92
CA ASP A 223 -59.77 -26.26 45.24
C ASP A 223 -60.58 -27.42 45.90
N THR A 224 -59.83 -28.53 46.07
CA THR A 224 -59.75 -29.47 47.21
C THR A 224 -60.85 -30.50 47.53
N LEU A 225 -60.39 -31.77 47.70
CA LEU A 225 -60.64 -32.76 48.80
C LEU A 225 -62.11 -33.01 49.28
N ASP A 226 -62.58 -34.21 49.65
CA ASP A 226 -61.94 -35.43 50.16
C ASP A 226 -62.92 -36.66 50.02
N SER A 227 -62.44 -37.86 50.36
CA SER A 227 -63.14 -39.06 50.88
C SER A 227 -64.62 -39.36 50.52
N GLN A 228 -64.91 -40.57 50.00
CA GLN A 228 -65.66 -41.67 50.67
C GLN A 228 -66.09 -42.80 49.70
N ALA A 229 -66.40 -44.00 50.25
CA ALA A 229 -67.02 -45.13 49.54
C ALA A 229 -68.54 -45.16 49.81
N PRO A 230 -69.38 -46.00 49.13
CA PRO A 230 -69.55 -47.40 49.60
C PRO A 230 -70.09 -48.48 48.60
N ALA A 231 -69.94 -49.75 49.00
CA ALA A 231 -70.88 -50.91 48.98
C ALA A 231 -71.68 -51.40 47.72
N GLY A 232 -71.95 -52.72 47.71
CA GLY A 232 -72.87 -53.45 46.80
C GLY A 232 -72.18 -54.60 46.04
N ALA A 233 -72.12 -55.89 46.43
CA ALA A 233 -73.03 -56.82 47.14
C ALA A 233 -74.24 -57.33 46.32
N ALA A 234 -74.67 -58.61 46.36
CA ALA A 234 -73.99 -59.93 46.43
C ALA A 234 -75.03 -61.09 46.43
N GLN A 235 -74.86 -62.14 45.59
CA GLN A 235 -75.40 -63.53 45.68
C GLN A 235 -75.20 -64.23 44.31
N GLY A 236 -74.99 -65.55 44.17
CA GLY A 236 -74.74 -66.63 45.16
C GLY A 236 -74.69 -68.02 44.48
N GLY A 237 -74.14 -69.04 45.16
CA GLY A 237 -74.29 -70.48 44.79
C GLY A 237 -73.10 -71.18 44.10
N GLY A 238 -72.62 -72.28 44.71
CA GLY A 238 -71.95 -73.41 44.03
C GLY A 238 -72.93 -74.59 43.85
N PRO A 239 -72.51 -75.82 43.45
CA PRO A 239 -71.20 -76.45 43.70
C PRO A 239 -70.65 -77.38 42.58
N GLY A 240 -69.62 -78.18 42.90
CA GLY A 240 -69.56 -79.60 42.49
C GLY A 240 -68.86 -79.97 41.17
N ALA A 241 -67.76 -80.73 41.27
CA ALA A 241 -66.96 -81.19 40.14
C ALA A 241 -67.53 -82.44 39.43
N ARG A 242 -67.19 -82.62 38.14
CA ARG A 242 -66.96 -83.95 37.52
C ARG A 242 -66.10 -83.88 36.26
N THR A 243 -65.07 -84.73 36.20
CA THR A 243 -64.16 -84.89 35.04
C THR A 243 -64.51 -86.14 34.23
N LEU A 244 -64.32 -86.09 32.91
CA LEU A 244 -64.33 -87.28 32.03
C LEU A 244 -63.03 -87.35 31.20
N PRO A 245 -62.44 -88.54 30.98
CA PRO A 245 -61.14 -88.70 30.33
C PRO A 245 -61.21 -88.68 28.80
N ARG A 246 -60.06 -88.48 28.14
CA ARG A 246 -59.86 -88.68 26.70
C ARG A 246 -58.67 -89.64 26.44
N PRO A 247 -58.68 -90.41 25.34
CA PRO A 247 -57.74 -91.52 25.11
C PRO A 247 -56.30 -91.07 24.81
N PRO A 248 -55.30 -91.97 24.95
CA PRO A 248 -53.88 -91.64 24.79
C PRO A 248 -53.51 -91.35 23.33
N VAL A 249 -52.83 -90.23 23.11
CA VAL A 249 -52.25 -89.87 21.81
C VAL A 249 -50.76 -90.24 21.79
N ASP A 250 -50.31 -90.93 20.74
CA ASP A 250 -48.89 -91.28 20.56
C ASP A 250 -48.01 -90.02 20.47
N ARG A 251 -47.35 -89.70 21.58
CA ARG A 251 -46.44 -88.56 21.69
C ARG A 251 -45.28 -88.61 20.70
N ARG A 252 -44.81 -89.79 20.25
CA ARG A 252 -43.71 -89.88 19.27
C ARG A 252 -44.16 -89.47 17.87
N ARG A 253 -45.37 -89.81 17.43
CA ARG A 253 -45.94 -89.29 16.17
C ARG A 253 -46.26 -87.81 16.24
N VAL A 254 -46.76 -87.30 17.38
CA VAL A 254 -47.04 -85.86 17.55
C VAL A 254 -45.75 -85.03 17.56
N LEU A 255 -44.74 -85.41 18.35
CA LEU A 255 -43.45 -84.69 18.36
C LEU A 255 -42.76 -84.72 16.99
N LYS A 256 -42.77 -85.86 16.28
CA LYS A 256 -42.20 -85.92 14.91
C LYS A 256 -42.93 -84.98 13.95
N LYS A 257 -44.27 -84.91 14.00
CA LYS A 257 -45.04 -83.97 13.16
C LYS A 257 -44.78 -82.51 13.55
N MET A 258 -44.81 -82.18 14.85
CA MET A 258 -44.55 -80.81 15.32
C MET A 258 -43.12 -80.34 15.01
N ALA A 259 -42.12 -81.20 15.19
CA ALA A 259 -40.74 -80.91 14.79
C ALA A 259 -40.64 -80.67 13.27
N LEU A 260 -41.24 -81.55 12.45
CA LEU A 260 -41.23 -81.38 10.99
C LEU A 260 -41.93 -80.08 10.56
N THR A 261 -43.06 -79.71 11.16
CA THR A 261 -43.75 -78.44 10.87
C THR A 261 -42.99 -77.23 11.38
N ALA A 262 -42.31 -77.31 12.53
CA ALA A 262 -41.48 -76.22 13.04
C ALA A 262 -40.23 -76.01 12.17
N SER A 263 -39.58 -77.10 11.73
CA SER A 263 -38.48 -77.04 10.75
C SER A 263 -38.96 -76.50 9.41
N ALA A 264 -40.11 -76.95 8.90
CA ALA A 264 -40.67 -76.45 7.64
C ALA A 264 -41.04 -74.97 7.72
N LEU A 265 -41.66 -74.52 8.83
CA LEU A 265 -42.00 -73.12 9.05
C LEU A 265 -40.75 -72.26 9.22
N GLY A 266 -39.72 -72.75 9.93
CA GLY A 266 -38.42 -72.10 10.04
C GLY A 266 -37.71 -71.96 8.69
N VAL A 267 -37.74 -73.00 7.85
CA VAL A 267 -37.22 -72.96 6.47
C VAL A 267 -38.02 -71.99 5.60
N VAL A 268 -39.36 -71.96 5.72
CA VAL A 268 -40.20 -70.99 4.99
C VAL A 268 -39.93 -69.55 5.44
N VAL A 269 -39.79 -69.29 6.74
CA VAL A 269 -39.39 -67.96 7.25
C VAL A 269 -37.99 -67.59 6.79
N ALA A 270 -37.02 -68.51 6.81
CA ALA A 270 -35.69 -68.28 6.27
C ALA A 270 -35.73 -67.94 4.77
N LEU A 271 -36.44 -68.73 3.95
CA LEU A 271 -36.61 -68.51 2.51
C LEU A 271 -37.35 -67.19 2.21
N LEU A 272 -38.35 -66.81 3.01
CA LEU A 272 -39.03 -65.51 2.89
C LEU A 272 -38.15 -64.34 3.37
N SER A 273 -37.18 -64.59 4.24
CA SER A 273 -36.16 -63.61 4.62
C SER A 273 -35.05 -63.48 3.57
N LEU A 274 -34.80 -64.47 2.70
CA LEU A 274 -33.75 -64.39 1.68
C LEU A 274 -33.95 -63.24 0.67
N PRO A 275 -35.15 -62.92 0.17
CA PRO A 275 -35.38 -61.69 -0.59
C PRO A 275 -35.03 -60.42 0.18
N PHE A 276 -35.31 -60.37 1.49
CA PHE A 276 -35.03 -59.21 2.33
C PHE A 276 -33.53 -59.08 2.65
N VAL A 277 -32.87 -60.17 3.08
CA VAL A 277 -31.43 -60.24 3.33
C VAL A 277 -30.63 -60.06 2.03
N GLY A 278 -31.14 -60.57 0.91
CA GLY A 278 -30.59 -60.38 -0.43
C GLY A 278 -30.73 -58.94 -0.93
N ALA A 279 -31.89 -58.30 -0.73
CA ALA A 279 -32.09 -56.89 -1.03
C ALA A 279 -31.22 -55.99 -0.14
N VAL A 280 -31.15 -56.27 1.17
CA VAL A 280 -30.25 -55.58 2.12
C VAL A 280 -28.78 -55.83 1.75
N GLY A 281 -28.41 -57.02 1.30
CA GLY A 281 -27.05 -57.35 0.85
C GLY A 281 -26.66 -56.68 -0.47
N LEU A 282 -27.58 -56.60 -1.43
CA LEU A 282 -27.38 -55.88 -2.70
C LEU A 282 -27.38 -54.36 -2.48
N PHE A 283 -28.23 -53.84 -1.58
CA PHE A 283 -28.24 -52.44 -1.17
C PHE A 283 -26.93 -52.09 -0.44
N ALA A 284 -26.53 -52.89 0.55
CA ALA A 284 -25.26 -52.73 1.25
C ALA A 284 -24.05 -52.85 0.31
N LYS A 285 -24.09 -53.74 -0.69
CA LYS A 285 -23.05 -53.80 -1.73
C LYS A 285 -23.06 -52.55 -2.62
N GLY A 286 -24.21 -52.10 -3.11
CA GLY A 286 -24.31 -50.88 -3.91
C GLY A 286 -23.83 -49.64 -3.15
N SER A 287 -24.19 -49.53 -1.87
CA SER A 287 -23.67 -48.50 -0.96
C SER A 287 -22.17 -48.65 -0.70
N ALA A 288 -21.65 -49.87 -0.57
CA ALA A 288 -20.22 -50.12 -0.38
C ALA A 288 -19.40 -49.81 -1.64
N ASP A 289 -19.84 -50.24 -2.82
CA ASP A 289 -19.18 -49.96 -4.10
C ASP A 289 -19.20 -48.45 -4.39
N HIS A 290 -20.31 -47.75 -4.11
CA HIS A 290 -20.39 -46.28 -4.16
C HIS A 290 -19.44 -45.62 -3.15
N PHE A 291 -19.47 -46.04 -1.88
CA PHE A 291 -18.58 -45.53 -0.83
C PHE A 291 -17.10 -45.76 -1.17
N LEU A 292 -16.75 -46.92 -1.75
CA LEU A 292 -15.40 -47.26 -2.17
C LEU A 292 -14.94 -46.46 -3.41
N GLY A 293 -15.88 -46.05 -4.28
CA GLY A 293 -15.62 -45.21 -5.45
C GLY A 293 -15.42 -43.71 -5.16
N LEU A 294 -15.85 -43.22 -4.00
CA LEU A 294 -15.58 -41.83 -3.57
C LEU A 294 -14.07 -41.59 -3.35
N PRO A 295 -13.56 -40.35 -3.50
CA PRO A 295 -12.18 -40.03 -3.11
C PRO A 295 -11.92 -40.41 -1.64
N SER A 296 -10.77 -41.04 -1.37
CA SER A 296 -10.40 -41.45 0.00
C SER A 296 -9.59 -40.38 0.75
N GLU A 297 -8.74 -39.64 0.04
CA GLU A 297 -7.87 -38.62 0.61
C GLU A 297 -8.54 -37.24 0.60
N LEU A 298 -8.60 -36.61 1.77
CA LEU A 298 -8.96 -35.19 1.91
C LEU A 298 -7.70 -34.34 1.83
N VAL A 299 -7.60 -33.47 0.82
CA VAL A 299 -6.53 -32.47 0.74
C VAL A 299 -6.78 -31.40 1.82
N THR A 300 -5.91 -31.36 2.83
CA THR A 300 -5.91 -30.36 3.90
C THR A 300 -4.82 -29.31 3.65
N PRO A 301 -5.07 -28.24 2.86
CA PRO A 301 -4.08 -27.18 2.66
C PRO A 301 -3.86 -26.37 3.95
N PRO A 302 -2.79 -25.55 4.01
CA PRO A 302 -2.65 -24.51 5.03
C PRO A 302 -3.91 -23.64 5.12
N LEU A 303 -4.32 -23.34 6.35
CA LEU A 303 -5.49 -22.50 6.61
C LEU A 303 -5.20 -21.05 6.21
N PRO A 304 -6.19 -20.30 5.66
CA PRO A 304 -6.09 -18.87 5.42
C PRO A 304 -5.50 -18.11 6.60
N GLN A 305 -4.40 -17.39 6.36
CA GLN A 305 -3.73 -16.51 7.30
C GLN A 305 -3.49 -15.15 6.63
N SER A 306 -3.67 -14.07 7.39
CA SER A 306 -3.37 -12.74 6.88
C SER A 306 -1.86 -12.55 6.67
N SER A 307 -1.48 -11.98 5.53
CA SER A 307 -0.07 -11.67 5.23
C SER A 307 0.37 -10.38 5.92
N THR A 308 1.66 -10.24 6.22
CA THR A 308 2.24 -9.06 6.86
C THR A 308 3.40 -8.51 6.03
N ILE A 309 3.33 -7.22 5.72
CA ILE A 309 4.40 -6.42 5.12
C ILE A 309 5.19 -5.78 6.27
N LEU A 310 6.48 -6.08 6.34
CA LEU A 310 7.42 -5.53 7.33
C LEU A 310 8.40 -4.55 6.66
N ALA A 311 8.81 -3.50 7.37
CA ALA A 311 9.94 -2.65 7.00
C ALA A 311 11.29 -3.38 7.21
N SER A 312 12.40 -2.75 6.80
CA SER A 312 13.74 -3.32 6.90
C SER A 312 14.21 -3.57 8.34
N ASP A 313 13.71 -2.79 9.31
CA ASP A 313 13.95 -2.97 10.76
C ASP A 313 13.07 -4.07 11.38
N GLY A 314 12.06 -4.55 10.66
CA GLY A 314 11.08 -5.53 11.14
C GLY A 314 9.81 -4.95 11.75
N SER A 315 9.63 -3.61 11.76
CA SER A 315 8.35 -2.99 12.11
C SER A 315 7.26 -3.31 11.08
N VAL A 316 5.99 -3.32 11.48
CA VAL A 316 4.86 -3.64 10.58
C VAL A 316 4.47 -2.39 9.78
N ILE A 317 4.48 -2.51 8.44
CA ILE A 317 3.90 -1.52 7.54
C ILE A 317 2.40 -1.77 7.42
N ALA A 318 2.00 -3.01 7.12
CA ALA A 318 0.59 -3.40 7.00
C ALA A 318 0.38 -4.90 7.19
N THR A 319 -0.81 -5.27 7.64
CA THR A 319 -1.39 -6.61 7.50
C THR A 319 -2.40 -6.60 6.34
N LEU A 320 -2.18 -7.47 5.34
CA LEU A 320 -3.09 -7.72 4.24
C LEU A 320 -4.03 -8.87 4.64
N ARG A 321 -5.36 -8.63 4.64
CA ARG A 321 -6.36 -9.58 5.13
C ARG A 321 -7.30 -10.04 4.02
N GLY A 322 -7.59 -11.33 3.97
CA GLY A 322 -8.66 -11.90 3.15
C GLY A 322 -10.04 -11.71 3.78
N ALA A 323 -11.07 -12.30 3.17
CA ALA A 323 -12.43 -12.32 3.73
C ALA A 323 -12.53 -13.17 5.01
N GLU A 324 -11.58 -14.09 5.21
CA GLU A 324 -11.47 -14.96 6.38
C GLU A 324 -10.09 -14.75 7.02
N ASN A 325 -10.03 -14.05 8.16
CA ASN A 325 -8.79 -13.85 8.91
C ASN A 325 -8.63 -14.95 9.98
N ARG A 326 -7.42 -15.52 10.09
CA ARG A 326 -7.09 -16.49 11.15
C ARG A 326 -5.74 -16.24 11.80
N ILE A 327 -5.72 -16.35 13.11
CA ILE A 327 -4.52 -16.57 13.93
C ILE A 327 -4.47 -18.07 14.19
N VAL A 328 -3.62 -18.79 13.44
CA VAL A 328 -3.42 -20.23 13.64
C VAL A 328 -2.48 -20.44 14.82
N VAL A 329 -2.96 -21.16 15.83
CA VAL A 329 -2.29 -21.38 17.11
C VAL A 329 -1.91 -22.86 17.29
N PRO A 330 -0.66 -23.18 17.64
CA PRO A 330 -0.25 -24.56 17.94
C PRO A 330 -1.06 -25.16 19.10
N GLY A 331 -1.25 -26.48 19.11
CA GLY A 331 -1.99 -27.18 20.16
C GLY A 331 -1.39 -27.04 21.55
N SER A 332 -0.07 -26.78 21.65
CA SER A 332 0.61 -26.42 22.90
C SER A 332 0.09 -25.13 23.54
N ASP A 333 -0.33 -24.18 22.71
CA ASP A 333 -0.64 -22.80 23.10
C ASP A 333 -2.13 -22.64 23.42
N ILE A 334 -2.96 -23.57 22.93
CA ILE A 334 -4.37 -23.72 23.31
C ILE A 334 -4.43 -24.27 24.77
N PRO A 335 -5.12 -23.60 25.71
CA PRO A 335 -5.27 -24.11 27.07
C PRO A 335 -6.01 -25.46 27.12
N LYS A 336 -5.64 -26.30 28.09
CA LYS A 336 -6.32 -27.59 28.35
C LYS A 336 -7.84 -27.39 28.50
N ILE A 337 -8.25 -26.38 29.27
CA ILE A 337 -9.65 -26.02 29.52
C ILE A 337 -10.43 -25.64 28.24
N MET A 338 -9.76 -25.20 27.16
CA MET A 338 -10.41 -24.90 25.88
C MET A 338 -10.65 -26.18 25.07
N ARG A 339 -9.67 -27.11 25.06
CA ARG A 339 -9.86 -28.47 24.52
C ARG A 339 -10.98 -29.20 25.25
N GLU A 340 -11.03 -29.10 26.58
CA GLU A 340 -12.03 -29.74 27.42
C GLU A 340 -13.42 -29.13 27.25
N ALA A 341 -13.52 -27.80 27.09
CA ALA A 341 -14.79 -27.12 26.84
C ALA A 341 -15.43 -27.53 25.50
N ILE A 342 -14.66 -27.54 24.40
CA ILE A 342 -15.18 -27.89 23.07
C ILE A 342 -15.53 -29.37 22.96
N VAL A 343 -14.68 -30.26 23.50
CA VAL A 343 -14.97 -31.69 23.59
C VAL A 343 -16.25 -31.90 24.40
N SER A 344 -16.41 -31.24 25.55
CA SER A 344 -17.57 -31.46 26.41
C SER A 344 -18.93 -31.16 25.77
N ILE A 345 -19.01 -30.19 24.86
CA ILE A 345 -20.28 -29.74 24.28
C ILE A 345 -20.55 -30.28 22.88
N GLU A 346 -19.51 -30.46 22.05
CA GLU A 346 -19.67 -30.93 20.66
C GLU A 346 -19.51 -32.45 20.53
N ASP A 347 -18.58 -33.06 21.28
CA ASP A 347 -18.25 -34.48 21.12
C ASP A 347 -17.61 -35.07 22.40
N ALA A 348 -18.43 -35.24 23.44
CA ALA A 348 -17.98 -35.53 24.81
C ALA A 348 -17.12 -36.81 24.97
N ARG A 349 -17.07 -37.66 23.94
CA ARG A 349 -16.34 -38.93 23.92
C ARG A 349 -15.36 -39.02 22.77
N PHE A 350 -14.96 -37.88 22.21
CA PHE A 350 -14.05 -37.74 21.07
C PHE A 350 -12.82 -38.66 21.11
N TYR A 351 -12.25 -38.93 22.31
CA TYR A 351 -11.08 -39.79 22.50
C TYR A 351 -11.39 -41.30 22.60
N GLU A 352 -12.67 -41.71 22.73
CA GLU A 352 -13.11 -43.11 22.86
C GLU A 352 -13.38 -43.82 21.52
N HIS A 353 -13.71 -43.06 20.46
CA HIS A 353 -14.14 -43.59 19.17
C HIS A 353 -13.26 -43.11 18.00
N GLY A 354 -13.42 -43.73 16.83
CA GLY A 354 -12.78 -43.26 15.59
C GLY A 354 -13.53 -42.09 14.94
N GLY A 355 -13.48 -41.97 13.61
CA GLY A 355 -14.12 -40.88 12.86
C GLY A 355 -15.65 -40.79 12.98
N VAL A 356 -16.31 -41.78 13.61
CA VAL A 356 -17.73 -41.76 13.99
C VAL A 356 -17.93 -42.32 15.39
N ASP A 357 -18.95 -41.81 16.10
CA ASP A 357 -19.53 -42.42 17.31
C ASP A 357 -20.86 -43.12 16.97
N PRO A 358 -20.90 -44.47 16.81
CA PRO A 358 -22.15 -45.20 16.57
C PRO A 358 -23.18 -45.08 17.70
N GLN A 359 -22.72 -44.96 18.95
CA GLN A 359 -23.61 -44.83 20.11
C GLN A 359 -24.12 -43.39 20.23
N GLY A 360 -23.31 -42.40 19.83
CA GLY A 360 -23.67 -41.00 19.70
C GLY A 360 -24.73 -40.77 18.63
N VAL A 361 -24.56 -41.39 17.45
CA VAL A 361 -25.58 -41.40 16.39
C VAL A 361 -26.89 -42.04 16.87
N LEU A 362 -26.83 -43.20 17.55
CA LEU A 362 -28.02 -43.85 18.10
C LEU A 362 -28.72 -43.01 19.18
N ARG A 363 -27.95 -42.42 20.11
CA ARG A 363 -28.42 -41.50 21.15
C ARG A 363 -29.12 -40.28 20.56
N ALA A 364 -28.51 -39.65 19.54
CA ALA A 364 -29.08 -38.52 18.83
C ALA A 364 -30.37 -38.93 18.09
N ALA A 365 -30.40 -40.08 17.41
CA ALA A 365 -31.59 -40.57 16.73
C ALA A 365 -32.77 -40.80 17.70
N LEU A 366 -32.51 -41.44 18.85
CA LEU A 366 -33.52 -41.64 19.90
C LEU A 366 -34.04 -40.30 20.45
N ARG A 367 -33.15 -39.41 20.89
CA ARG A 367 -33.52 -38.09 21.44
C ARG A 367 -34.25 -37.20 20.43
N ASN A 368 -33.88 -37.27 19.15
CA ASN A 368 -34.55 -36.52 18.09
C ASN A 368 -35.94 -37.10 17.75
N SER A 369 -36.15 -38.41 17.93
CA SER A 369 -37.47 -39.03 17.81
C SER A 369 -38.40 -38.66 18.97
N GLU A 370 -37.88 -38.57 20.20
CA GLU A 370 -38.63 -38.11 21.38
C GLU A 370 -38.98 -36.62 21.31
N ALA A 371 -38.10 -35.80 20.74
CA ALA A 371 -38.28 -34.34 20.63
C ALA A 371 -39.09 -33.88 19.40
N GLY A 372 -39.45 -34.78 18.48
CA GLY A 372 -40.14 -34.42 17.24
C GLY A 372 -39.33 -33.57 16.26
N GLY A 373 -37.99 -33.56 16.39
CA GLY A 373 -37.10 -32.68 15.64
C GLY A 373 -35.64 -32.84 16.05
N VAL A 374 -34.73 -32.07 15.43
CA VAL A 374 -33.28 -32.16 15.74
C VAL A 374 -32.97 -31.42 17.04
N ALA A 375 -32.89 -32.16 18.15
CA ALA A 375 -32.54 -31.68 19.48
C ALA A 375 -31.06 -31.94 19.84
N GLN A 376 -30.45 -32.99 19.29
CA GLN A 376 -29.02 -33.29 19.43
C GLN A 376 -28.37 -33.59 18.08
N GLY A 377 -27.13 -33.12 17.92
CA GLY A 377 -26.25 -33.49 16.80
C GLY A 377 -25.64 -34.87 17.00
N GLY A 378 -25.37 -35.57 15.91
CA GLY A 378 -24.73 -36.90 15.91
C GLY A 378 -23.42 -36.96 15.10
N SER A 379 -22.80 -35.81 14.82
CA SER A 379 -21.56 -35.71 14.03
C SER A 379 -20.36 -35.47 14.95
N THR A 380 -19.30 -36.25 14.77
CA THR A 380 -18.05 -36.11 15.55
C THR A 380 -17.28 -34.83 15.23
N LEU A 381 -16.40 -34.40 16.12
CA LEU A 381 -15.47 -33.28 15.85
C LEU A 381 -14.64 -33.51 14.58
N THR A 382 -14.28 -34.76 14.29
CA THR A 382 -13.58 -35.15 13.05
C THR A 382 -14.46 -34.93 11.80
N GLN A 383 -15.74 -35.29 11.84
CA GLN A 383 -16.67 -35.00 10.74
C GLN A 383 -16.90 -33.49 10.57
N GLN A 384 -17.01 -32.74 11.68
CA GLN A 384 -17.09 -31.28 11.62
C GLN A 384 -15.82 -30.65 11.03
N TYR A 385 -14.63 -31.16 11.38
CA TYR A 385 -13.35 -30.73 10.78
C TYR A 385 -13.34 -30.94 9.26
N VAL A 386 -13.72 -32.14 8.80
CA VAL A 386 -13.85 -32.46 7.38
C VAL A 386 -14.81 -31.50 6.66
N LYS A 387 -16.00 -31.24 7.23
CA LYS A 387 -16.96 -30.28 6.68
C LYS A 387 -16.33 -28.89 6.49
N ASN A 388 -15.62 -28.41 7.52
CA ASN A 388 -14.98 -27.10 7.49
C ASN A 388 -13.84 -27.03 6.44
N VAL A 389 -13.08 -28.12 6.23
CA VAL A 389 -12.06 -28.20 5.16
C VAL A 389 -12.71 -28.23 3.76
N LEU A 390 -13.83 -28.93 3.59
CA LEU A 390 -14.55 -28.93 2.30
C LEU A 390 -15.13 -27.55 1.98
N LEU A 391 -15.73 -26.87 2.95
CA LEU A 391 -16.19 -25.48 2.83
C LEU A 391 -15.03 -24.52 2.50
N GLN A 392 -13.87 -24.71 3.14
CA GLN A 392 -12.68 -23.91 2.89
C GLN A 392 -12.15 -24.05 1.47
N ASN A 393 -12.12 -25.27 0.97
CA ASN A 393 -11.51 -25.63 -0.31
C ASN A 393 -12.39 -25.27 -1.52
N ALA A 394 -13.68 -25.02 -1.29
CA ALA A 394 -14.68 -24.76 -2.32
C ALA A 394 -14.46 -23.43 -3.03
N ARG A 395 -14.11 -23.52 -4.32
CA ARG A 395 -13.70 -22.43 -5.21
C ARG A 395 -14.87 -21.73 -5.89
N THR A 396 -15.99 -22.43 -6.06
CA THR A 396 -17.22 -21.91 -6.67
C THR A 396 -18.37 -21.87 -5.67
N THR A 397 -19.39 -21.05 -5.94
CA THR A 397 -20.64 -21.05 -5.15
C THR A 397 -21.27 -22.43 -5.13
N GLN A 398 -21.23 -23.16 -6.26
CA GLN A 398 -21.77 -24.51 -6.36
C GLN A 398 -21.05 -25.51 -5.45
N GLU A 399 -19.72 -25.48 -5.39
CA GLU A 399 -18.94 -26.29 -4.44
C GLU A 399 -19.26 -25.94 -2.99
N ARG A 400 -19.46 -24.63 -2.68
CA ARG A 400 -19.82 -24.17 -1.34
C ARG A 400 -21.22 -24.65 -0.93
N GLU A 401 -22.18 -24.59 -1.84
CA GLU A 401 -23.54 -25.11 -1.63
C GLU A 401 -23.54 -26.63 -1.40
N VAL A 402 -22.75 -27.38 -2.20
CA VAL A 402 -22.59 -28.83 -2.02
C VAL A 402 -21.93 -29.19 -0.69
N ALA A 403 -20.92 -28.43 -0.25
CA ALA A 403 -20.26 -28.62 1.04
C ALA A 403 -21.11 -28.13 2.25
N ALA A 404 -22.00 -27.17 2.05
CA ALA A 404 -22.85 -26.62 3.10
C ALA A 404 -24.15 -27.41 3.33
N GLY A 405 -24.80 -27.87 2.25
CA GLY A 405 -26.15 -28.46 2.24
C GLY A 405 -26.26 -29.82 2.92
N ASP A 406 -27.48 -30.28 3.23
CA ASP A 406 -27.68 -31.43 4.13
C ASP A 406 -27.85 -32.81 3.47
N SER A 407 -27.38 -32.98 2.23
CA SER A 407 -27.49 -34.23 1.46
C SER A 407 -26.88 -35.44 2.16
N LEU A 408 -27.49 -36.61 1.92
CA LEU A 408 -27.01 -37.89 2.44
C LEU A 408 -25.63 -38.23 1.87
N ASP A 409 -25.43 -37.97 0.58
CA ASP A 409 -24.18 -38.28 -0.14
C ASP A 409 -22.99 -37.47 0.41
N ARG A 410 -23.18 -36.18 0.78
CA ARG A 410 -22.15 -35.41 1.49
C ARG A 410 -21.80 -36.10 2.81
N LYS A 411 -22.79 -36.50 3.61
CA LYS A 411 -22.55 -37.12 4.94
C LYS A 411 -21.83 -38.47 4.81
N ILE A 412 -22.10 -39.22 3.74
CA ILE A 412 -21.37 -40.46 3.39
C ILE A 412 -19.92 -40.14 2.96
N GLN A 413 -19.69 -39.06 2.21
CA GLN A 413 -18.35 -38.61 1.85
C GLN A 413 -17.56 -38.07 3.05
N GLU A 414 -18.20 -37.32 3.95
CA GLU A 414 -17.62 -36.81 5.19
C GLU A 414 -17.22 -37.94 6.14
N LEU A 415 -18.04 -38.98 6.25
CA LEU A 415 -17.71 -40.22 6.95
C LEU A 415 -16.43 -40.87 6.38
N ARG A 416 -16.30 -40.95 5.05
CA ARG A 416 -15.13 -41.54 4.39
C ARG A 416 -13.86 -40.77 4.70
N TYR A 417 -13.88 -39.45 4.55
CA TYR A 417 -12.73 -38.60 4.87
C TYR A 417 -12.40 -38.60 6.37
N ALA A 418 -13.40 -38.61 7.27
CA ALA A 418 -13.16 -38.69 8.71
C ALA A 418 -12.41 -39.99 9.08
N LEU A 419 -12.74 -41.11 8.42
CA LEU A 419 -12.05 -42.39 8.57
C LEU A 419 -10.67 -42.46 7.86
N ASP A 420 -10.29 -41.46 7.06
CA ASP A 420 -8.92 -41.29 6.55
C ASP A 420 -8.08 -40.40 7.49
N ILE A 421 -8.65 -39.25 7.89
CA ILE A 421 -8.05 -38.30 8.83
C ILE A 421 -7.62 -38.98 10.14
N GLU A 422 -8.46 -39.85 10.71
CA GLU A 422 -8.20 -40.60 11.96
C GLU A 422 -7.13 -41.71 11.83
N LYS A 423 -6.65 -42.00 10.61
CA LYS A 423 -5.49 -42.88 10.37
C LYS A 423 -4.19 -42.09 10.19
N ARG A 424 -4.29 -40.78 9.99
CA ARG A 424 -3.18 -39.88 9.57
C ARG A 424 -2.75 -38.92 10.66
N PHE A 425 -3.69 -38.55 11.53
CA PHE A 425 -3.51 -37.56 12.59
C PHE A 425 -4.01 -38.13 13.92
N SER A 426 -3.32 -37.79 15.01
CA SER A 426 -3.77 -38.06 16.37
C SER A 426 -5.00 -37.23 16.75
N LYS A 427 -5.70 -37.63 17.81
CA LYS A 427 -6.86 -36.90 18.34
C LYS A 427 -6.52 -35.45 18.69
N ASP A 428 -5.36 -35.20 19.30
CA ASP A 428 -4.91 -33.85 19.64
C ASP A 428 -4.65 -33.00 18.39
N GLU A 429 -4.04 -33.56 17.33
CA GLU A 429 -3.86 -32.85 16.05
C GLU A 429 -5.19 -32.57 15.35
N ILE A 430 -6.14 -33.51 15.37
CA ILE A 430 -7.49 -33.31 14.80
C ILE A 430 -8.20 -32.18 15.57
N LEU A 431 -8.08 -32.15 16.90
CA LEU A 431 -8.68 -31.13 17.76
C LEU A 431 -8.03 -29.75 17.57
N GLU A 432 -6.69 -29.68 17.44
CA GLU A 432 -5.97 -28.46 17.06
C GLU A 432 -6.44 -27.94 15.69
N ARG A 433 -6.50 -28.83 14.68
CA ARG A 433 -6.92 -28.47 13.32
C ARG A 433 -8.38 -28.03 13.27
N TYR A 434 -9.26 -28.67 14.05
CA TYR A 434 -10.66 -28.25 14.23
C TYR A 434 -10.74 -26.85 14.87
N LEU A 435 -10.09 -26.64 16.01
CA LEU A 435 -10.11 -25.37 16.73
C LEU A 435 -9.53 -24.22 15.91
N ASN A 436 -8.60 -24.49 14.98
CA ASN A 436 -8.04 -23.49 14.07
C ASN A 436 -8.87 -23.22 12.80
N ILE A 437 -9.79 -24.11 12.40
CA ILE A 437 -10.65 -23.91 11.21
C ILE A 437 -12.10 -23.49 11.56
N ALA A 438 -12.58 -23.84 12.76
CA ALA A 438 -13.96 -23.58 13.15
C ALA A 438 -14.32 -22.08 13.14
N TYR A 439 -15.56 -21.77 12.77
CA TYR A 439 -16.08 -20.40 12.78
C TYR A 439 -16.73 -20.08 14.14
N PHE A 440 -16.21 -19.06 14.83
CA PHE A 440 -16.68 -18.65 16.15
C PHE A 440 -17.67 -17.48 16.08
N GLY A 441 -17.80 -16.82 14.93
CA GLY A 441 -18.72 -15.70 14.71
C GLY A 441 -18.01 -14.41 14.35
N ASP A 442 -18.76 -13.43 13.84
CA ASP A 442 -18.30 -12.06 13.54
C ASP A 442 -16.96 -11.97 12.77
N GLY A 443 -16.76 -12.85 11.79
CA GLY A 443 -15.53 -12.95 11.00
C GLY A 443 -14.35 -13.64 11.70
N ALA A 444 -14.46 -14.03 12.97
CA ALA A 444 -13.46 -14.80 13.69
C ALA A 444 -13.54 -16.29 13.32
N TYR A 445 -12.64 -16.72 12.45
CA TYR A 445 -12.36 -18.14 12.18
C TYR A 445 -11.08 -18.54 12.93
N GLY A 446 -11.09 -19.71 13.57
CA GLY A 446 -10.02 -20.17 14.44
C GLY A 446 -10.07 -19.55 15.85
N VAL A 447 -9.80 -20.39 16.86
CA VAL A 447 -9.97 -20.05 18.28
C VAL A 447 -9.01 -18.95 18.75
N GLY A 448 -7.82 -18.84 18.16
CA GLY A 448 -6.88 -17.74 18.40
C GLY A 448 -7.46 -16.39 18.02
N THR A 449 -8.04 -16.30 16.82
CA THR A 449 -8.75 -15.12 16.34
C THR A 449 -9.95 -14.77 17.22
N ALA A 450 -10.68 -15.78 17.69
CA ALA A 450 -11.85 -15.60 18.52
C ALA A 450 -11.51 -15.09 19.93
N ALA A 451 -10.37 -15.51 20.50
CA ALA A 451 -9.87 -15.00 21.78
C ALA A 451 -9.48 -13.51 21.69
N GLU A 452 -8.74 -13.11 20.66
CA GLU A 452 -8.43 -11.69 20.44
C GLU A 452 -9.67 -10.86 20.11
N HIS A 453 -10.56 -11.35 19.24
CA HIS A 453 -11.76 -10.62 18.83
C HIS A 453 -12.76 -10.42 19.98
N TYR A 454 -13.06 -11.46 20.76
CA TYR A 454 -14.04 -11.35 21.84
C TYR A 454 -13.48 -10.81 23.15
N PHE A 455 -12.19 -10.99 23.46
CA PHE A 455 -11.63 -10.65 24.78
C PHE A 455 -10.36 -9.80 24.75
N GLY A 456 -9.72 -9.60 23.59
CA GLY A 456 -8.46 -8.87 23.48
C GLY A 456 -7.25 -9.57 24.10
N VAL A 457 -7.33 -10.90 24.33
CA VAL A 457 -6.24 -11.70 24.93
C VAL A 457 -5.79 -12.81 23.97
N PRO A 458 -4.51 -13.23 24.01
CA PRO A 458 -4.06 -14.42 23.29
C PRO A 458 -4.73 -15.68 23.87
N ILE A 459 -4.92 -16.69 23.02
CA ILE A 459 -5.60 -17.95 23.40
C ILE A 459 -5.05 -18.59 24.68
N SER A 460 -3.74 -18.48 24.92
CA SER A 460 -3.05 -19.05 26.07
C SER A 460 -3.41 -18.41 27.42
N GLN A 461 -4.13 -17.29 27.42
CA GLN A 461 -4.61 -16.57 28.60
C GLN A 461 -6.13 -16.68 28.81
N VAL A 462 -6.85 -17.41 27.95
CA VAL A 462 -8.31 -17.60 28.03
C VAL A 462 -8.70 -18.34 29.32
N THR A 463 -9.69 -17.82 30.03
CA THR A 463 -10.22 -18.38 31.29
C THR A 463 -11.30 -19.45 31.06
N LEU A 464 -11.79 -20.09 32.13
CA LEU A 464 -12.80 -21.15 32.05
C LEU A 464 -14.13 -20.65 31.46
N GLU A 465 -14.65 -19.53 31.95
CA GLU A 465 -15.89 -18.91 31.46
C GLU A 465 -15.74 -18.36 30.03
N GLN A 466 -14.55 -17.92 29.65
CA GLN A 466 -14.24 -17.48 28.28
C GLN A 466 -14.17 -18.67 27.32
N ALA A 467 -13.47 -19.75 27.68
CA ALA A 467 -13.42 -20.99 26.90
C ALA A 467 -14.80 -21.64 26.74
N ALA A 468 -15.60 -21.67 27.81
CA ALA A 468 -16.97 -22.14 27.76
C ALA A 468 -17.86 -21.26 26.85
N LEU A 469 -17.58 -19.96 26.75
CA LEU A 469 -18.29 -19.10 25.79
C LEU A 469 -17.87 -19.48 24.37
N LEU A 470 -16.57 -19.49 24.07
CA LEU A 470 -16.03 -19.81 22.74
C LEU A 470 -16.53 -21.17 22.22
N ALA A 471 -16.44 -22.22 23.04
CA ALA A 471 -16.99 -23.53 22.72
C ALA A 471 -18.51 -23.51 22.50
N GLY A 472 -19.22 -22.67 23.24
CA GLY A 472 -20.65 -22.43 23.08
C GLY A 472 -21.03 -21.82 21.73
N LEU A 473 -20.19 -20.93 21.18
CA LEU A 473 -20.50 -20.19 19.94
C LEU A 473 -20.63 -21.12 18.72
N VAL A 474 -19.75 -22.12 18.59
CA VAL A 474 -19.52 -22.88 17.33
C VAL A 474 -20.78 -23.55 16.78
N GLN A 475 -21.69 -24.01 17.65
CA GLN A 475 -22.97 -24.61 17.25
C GLN A 475 -23.86 -23.66 16.42
N SER A 476 -23.86 -22.36 16.72
CA SER A 476 -24.66 -21.37 15.99
C SER A 476 -24.12 -19.95 16.23
N PRO A 477 -23.00 -19.57 15.57
CA PRO A 477 -22.26 -18.36 15.92
C PRO A 477 -23.09 -17.07 15.84
N SER A 478 -23.96 -16.95 14.83
CA SER A 478 -24.86 -15.80 14.69
C SER A 478 -25.92 -15.72 15.80
N ARG A 479 -26.41 -16.86 16.30
CA ARG A 479 -27.42 -16.93 17.38
C ARG A 479 -26.82 -16.66 18.75
N TYR A 480 -25.57 -17.06 18.95
CA TYR A 480 -24.87 -16.96 20.24
C TYR A 480 -23.84 -15.83 20.28
N ASN A 481 -23.76 -14.97 19.26
CA ASN A 481 -22.87 -13.80 19.24
C ASN A 481 -23.08 -12.96 20.52
N PRO A 482 -22.04 -12.77 21.36
CA PRO A 482 -22.20 -12.17 22.68
C PRO A 482 -22.42 -10.65 22.64
N ALA A 483 -22.06 -9.97 21.56
CA ALA A 483 -22.32 -8.53 21.38
C ALA A 483 -23.76 -8.27 20.90
N ALA A 484 -24.28 -9.09 20.00
CA ALA A 484 -25.64 -8.95 19.46
C ALA A 484 -26.72 -9.61 20.36
N HIS A 485 -26.40 -10.75 20.97
CA HIS A 485 -27.34 -11.62 21.69
C HIS A 485 -26.78 -12.09 23.06
N PRO A 486 -26.36 -11.18 23.95
CA PRO A 486 -25.65 -11.52 25.19
C PRO A 486 -26.39 -12.52 26.09
N GLN A 487 -27.72 -12.45 26.18
CA GLN A 487 -28.49 -13.41 27.00
C GLN A 487 -28.49 -14.84 26.42
N ALA A 488 -28.55 -14.97 25.10
CA ALA A 488 -28.44 -16.29 24.44
C ALA A 488 -27.02 -16.86 24.59
N ALA A 489 -26.01 -16.00 24.46
CA ALA A 489 -24.61 -16.32 24.68
C ALA A 489 -24.34 -16.80 26.13
N LEU A 490 -24.88 -16.10 27.13
CA LEU A 490 -24.77 -16.42 28.55
C LEU A 490 -25.37 -17.79 28.87
N VAL A 491 -26.59 -18.09 28.40
CA VAL A 491 -27.23 -19.39 28.58
C VAL A 491 -26.44 -20.51 27.88
N ARG A 492 -25.95 -20.28 26.66
CA ARG A 492 -25.15 -21.26 25.92
C ARG A 492 -23.81 -21.54 26.60
N ARG A 493 -23.09 -20.52 27.07
CA ARG A 493 -21.87 -20.65 27.90
C ARG A 493 -22.14 -21.48 29.14
N ASN A 494 -23.20 -21.17 29.89
CA ASN A 494 -23.53 -21.88 31.11
C ASN A 494 -23.84 -23.37 30.82
N THR A 495 -24.50 -23.66 29.70
CA THR A 495 -24.71 -25.04 29.20
C THR A 495 -23.39 -25.79 28.94
N VAL A 496 -22.33 -25.11 28.48
CA VAL A 496 -21.00 -25.71 28.34
C VAL A 496 -20.37 -25.99 29.69
N LEU A 497 -20.46 -25.04 30.65
CA LEU A 497 -19.96 -25.23 32.01
C LEU A 497 -20.62 -26.43 32.72
N ASP A 498 -21.94 -26.60 32.55
CA ASP A 498 -22.67 -27.78 33.03
C ASP A 498 -22.14 -29.07 32.41
N LYS A 499 -21.91 -29.11 31.08
CA LYS A 499 -21.36 -30.27 30.39
C LYS A 499 -19.91 -30.57 30.78
N MET A 500 -19.08 -29.56 31.05
CA MET A 500 -17.73 -29.76 31.58
C MET A 500 -17.74 -30.37 32.99
N ALA A 501 -18.76 -30.07 33.80
CA ALA A 501 -18.95 -30.68 35.12
C ALA A 501 -19.50 -32.12 35.01
N GLU A 502 -20.51 -32.37 34.16
CA GLU A 502 -21.02 -33.72 33.87
C GLU A 502 -19.92 -34.68 33.38
N ASN A 503 -19.01 -34.18 32.55
CA ASN A 503 -17.87 -34.93 32.02
C ASN A 503 -16.66 -34.97 32.98
N ASN A 504 -16.76 -34.40 34.18
CA ASN A 504 -15.72 -34.38 35.22
C ASN A 504 -14.42 -33.63 34.86
N TYR A 505 -14.43 -32.73 33.87
CA TYR A 505 -13.29 -31.87 33.54
C TYR A 505 -13.14 -30.69 34.51
N VAL A 506 -14.24 -30.26 35.14
CA VAL A 506 -14.26 -29.29 36.24
C VAL A 506 -15.17 -29.80 37.36
N SER A 507 -14.95 -29.34 38.59
CA SER A 507 -15.91 -29.58 39.67
C SER A 507 -17.19 -28.75 39.48
N PRO A 508 -18.35 -29.19 40.01
CA PRO A 508 -19.58 -28.39 40.00
C PRO A 508 -19.40 -27.00 40.61
N THR A 509 -18.59 -26.88 41.67
CA THR A 509 -18.30 -25.59 42.32
C THR A 509 -17.47 -24.64 41.43
N GLN A 510 -16.57 -25.16 40.59
CA GLN A 510 -15.87 -24.37 39.57
C GLN A 510 -16.80 -23.94 38.45
N ALA A 511 -17.68 -24.83 37.97
CA ALA A 511 -18.69 -24.50 36.97
C ALA A 511 -19.64 -23.41 37.48
N ASP A 512 -20.16 -23.55 38.71
CA ASP A 512 -21.08 -22.57 39.31
C ASP A 512 -20.40 -21.22 39.59
N ALA A 513 -19.13 -21.20 40.00
CA ALA A 513 -18.36 -19.97 40.11
C ALA A 513 -18.18 -19.28 38.74
N ALA A 514 -17.87 -20.04 37.69
CA ALA A 514 -17.73 -19.52 36.33
C ALA A 514 -19.07 -19.01 35.73
N LYS A 515 -20.22 -19.60 36.13
CA LYS A 515 -21.55 -19.10 35.75
C LYS A 515 -21.84 -17.69 36.29
N GLN A 516 -21.29 -17.33 37.46
CA GLN A 516 -21.46 -15.99 38.05
C GLN A 516 -20.63 -14.90 37.37
N MET A 517 -19.60 -15.28 36.60
CA MET A 517 -18.78 -14.29 35.89
C MET A 517 -19.59 -13.64 34.75
N PRO A 518 -19.41 -12.33 34.50
CA PRO A 518 -19.98 -11.66 33.32
C PRO A 518 -19.34 -12.17 32.02
N LEU A 519 -19.91 -11.81 30.87
CA LEU A 519 -19.34 -12.17 29.55
C LEU A 519 -18.09 -11.37 29.20
N ASN A 520 -17.96 -10.12 29.68
CA ASN A 520 -16.81 -9.22 29.50
C ASN A 520 -16.18 -9.24 28.09
N VAL A 521 -17.02 -9.21 27.05
CA VAL A 521 -16.52 -9.09 25.68
C VAL A 521 -16.11 -7.65 25.36
N VAL A 522 -15.01 -7.49 24.63
CA VAL A 522 -14.57 -6.18 24.15
C VAL A 522 -15.51 -5.66 23.06
N PRO A 523 -15.64 -4.33 22.87
CA PRO A 523 -16.35 -3.79 21.72
C PRO A 523 -15.72 -4.31 20.43
N ALA A 524 -16.54 -4.86 19.53
CA ALA A 524 -16.05 -5.40 18.27
C ALA A 524 -15.25 -4.31 17.50
N PRO A 525 -13.99 -4.58 17.12
CA PRO A 525 -13.20 -3.62 16.35
C PRO A 525 -13.88 -3.38 14.99
N PRO A 526 -13.76 -2.17 14.41
CA PRO A 526 -14.30 -1.92 13.08
C PRO A 526 -13.71 -2.92 12.06
N PRO A 527 -14.46 -3.33 11.02
CA PRO A 527 -14.02 -4.31 10.05
C PRO A 527 -12.62 -3.99 9.52
N ALA A 528 -11.66 -4.89 9.79
CA ALA A 528 -10.24 -4.63 9.59
C ALA A 528 -9.88 -4.64 8.09
N ALA A 529 -10.04 -3.48 7.45
CA ALA A 529 -9.69 -3.22 6.06
C ALA A 529 -8.20 -3.48 5.77
N ASP A 530 -7.86 -3.53 4.47
CA ASP A 530 -6.48 -3.62 3.99
C ASP A 530 -5.65 -2.43 4.54
N SER A 531 -4.83 -2.71 5.55
CA SER A 531 -4.17 -1.67 6.35
C SER A 531 -3.05 -0.92 5.62
N CYS A 532 -2.81 -1.18 4.33
CA CYS A 532 -1.98 -0.30 3.52
C CYS A 532 -2.52 1.13 3.47
N GLU A 533 -3.84 1.35 3.47
CA GLU A 533 -4.42 2.71 3.40
C GLU A 533 -4.12 3.54 4.67
N THR A 534 -4.01 2.89 5.82
CA THR A 534 -3.73 3.50 7.12
C THR A 534 -2.28 3.31 7.58
N SER A 535 -1.42 2.73 6.74
CA SER A 535 -0.01 2.50 7.03
C SER A 535 0.81 3.81 7.07
N THR A 536 2.00 3.73 7.65
CA THR A 536 3.01 4.81 7.64
C THR A 536 3.64 5.05 6.25
N ALA A 537 3.39 4.18 5.27
CA ALA A 537 4.01 4.22 3.95
C ALA A 537 3.03 3.78 2.83
N PRO A 538 1.85 4.40 2.68
CA PRO A 538 0.74 3.81 1.94
C PRO A 538 1.03 3.62 0.44
N PHE A 539 1.71 4.58 -0.19
CA PHE A 539 2.12 4.47 -1.60
C PHE A 539 3.18 3.38 -1.83
N PHE A 540 4.10 3.19 -0.88
CA PHE A 540 5.04 2.05 -0.92
C PHE A 540 4.30 0.73 -0.69
N CYS A 541 3.33 0.70 0.22
CA CYS A 541 2.52 -0.46 0.56
C CYS A 541 1.66 -0.93 -0.63
N ASP A 542 1.05 -0.01 -1.38
CA ASP A 542 0.39 -0.35 -2.65
C ASP A 542 1.38 -0.74 -3.75
N TYR A 543 2.55 -0.10 -3.83
CA TYR A 543 3.59 -0.55 -4.75
C TYR A 543 4.01 -2.01 -4.45
N VAL A 544 4.21 -2.40 -3.19
CA VAL A 544 4.43 -3.81 -2.78
C VAL A 544 3.27 -4.71 -3.22
N ARG A 545 2.01 -4.32 -2.98
CA ARG A 545 0.82 -5.07 -3.47
C ARG A 545 0.85 -5.25 -4.99
N SER A 546 1.22 -4.23 -5.75
CA SER A 546 1.33 -4.29 -7.22
C SER A 546 2.38 -5.30 -7.67
N GLN A 547 3.56 -5.33 -7.03
CA GLN A 547 4.65 -6.24 -7.40
C GLN A 547 4.33 -7.69 -7.01
N LEU A 548 3.69 -7.90 -5.86
CA LEU A 548 3.20 -9.22 -5.46
C LEU A 548 2.13 -9.75 -6.43
N ARG A 549 1.15 -8.92 -6.82
CA ARG A 549 0.12 -9.28 -7.81
C ARG A 549 0.71 -9.58 -9.19
N ALA A 550 1.78 -8.89 -9.57
CA ALA A 550 2.50 -9.15 -10.82
C ALA A 550 3.31 -10.47 -10.79
N SER A 551 3.84 -10.87 -9.63
CA SER A 551 4.80 -11.97 -9.54
C SER A 551 4.19 -13.36 -9.81
N PRO A 552 4.70 -14.14 -10.79
CA PRO A 552 4.22 -15.49 -11.07
C PRO A 552 4.59 -16.50 -9.97
N ALA A 553 5.51 -16.17 -9.06
CA ALA A 553 5.85 -17.04 -7.92
C ALA A 553 4.68 -17.28 -6.94
N LEU A 554 3.64 -16.43 -7.00
CA LEU A 554 2.45 -16.54 -6.16
C LEU A 554 1.26 -17.26 -6.84
N GLY A 555 1.36 -17.62 -8.12
CA GLY A 555 0.28 -18.29 -8.85
C GLY A 555 0.30 -17.98 -10.35
N THR A 556 -0.43 -18.79 -11.12
CA THR A 556 -0.57 -18.64 -12.57
C THR A 556 -1.65 -17.64 -12.94
N THR A 557 -2.76 -17.62 -12.21
CA THR A 557 -3.88 -16.67 -12.42
C THR A 557 -3.78 -15.45 -11.50
N VAL A 558 -4.61 -14.43 -11.70
CA VAL A 558 -4.66 -13.25 -10.81
C VAL A 558 -5.34 -13.61 -9.48
N GLU A 559 -6.30 -14.53 -9.52
CA GLU A 559 -7.09 -15.04 -8.40
C GLU A 559 -6.23 -15.90 -7.47
N GLU A 560 -5.40 -16.80 -8.02
CA GLU A 560 -4.41 -17.56 -7.25
C GLU A 560 -3.43 -16.66 -6.51
N ARG A 561 -2.91 -15.63 -7.21
CA ARG A 561 -1.97 -14.67 -6.64
C ARG A 561 -2.61 -13.82 -5.55
N ASN A 562 -3.78 -13.23 -5.80
CA ASN A 562 -4.54 -12.50 -4.78
C ASN A 562 -4.83 -13.39 -3.56
N ARG A 563 -5.25 -14.64 -3.77
CA ARG A 563 -5.49 -15.57 -2.66
C ARG A 563 -4.22 -15.81 -1.84
N ARG A 564 -3.06 -16.07 -2.45
CA ARG A 564 -1.79 -16.17 -1.69
C ARG A 564 -1.42 -14.85 -0.99
N ILE A 565 -1.69 -13.69 -1.58
CA ILE A 565 -1.39 -12.38 -0.99
C ILE A 565 -2.24 -12.11 0.26
N TYR A 566 -3.51 -12.50 0.27
CA TYR A 566 -4.46 -12.16 1.34
C TYR A 566 -4.71 -13.30 2.35
N GLU A 567 -4.45 -14.55 1.97
CA GLU A 567 -4.73 -15.77 2.76
C GLU A 567 -3.51 -16.68 2.92
N GLY A 568 -2.36 -16.39 2.29
CA GLY A 568 -1.18 -17.27 2.34
C GLY A 568 -0.36 -17.21 3.63
N GLY A 569 -0.64 -16.26 4.53
CA GLY A 569 0.17 -15.99 5.72
C GLY A 569 1.57 -15.49 5.39
N LEU A 570 1.72 -14.71 4.32
CA LEU A 570 3.03 -14.32 3.82
C LEU A 570 3.71 -13.32 4.76
N VAL A 571 4.98 -13.49 5.07
CA VAL A 571 5.78 -12.47 5.78
C VAL A 571 6.77 -11.85 4.80
N ILE A 572 6.44 -10.67 4.29
CA ILE A 572 7.25 -9.94 3.31
C ILE A 572 8.16 -8.95 4.05
N ARG A 573 9.47 -9.13 3.98
CA ARG A 573 10.46 -8.16 4.49
C ARG A 573 10.82 -7.21 3.36
N THR A 574 10.42 -5.96 3.49
CA THR A 574 10.62 -4.94 2.45
C THR A 574 12.04 -4.36 2.48
N THR A 575 12.33 -3.43 1.57
CA THR A 575 13.54 -2.59 1.56
C THR A 575 13.35 -1.23 2.23
N LEU A 576 12.12 -0.88 2.64
CA LEU A 576 11.80 0.42 3.20
C LEU A 576 12.48 0.62 4.55
N ASP A 577 13.17 1.75 4.70
CA ASP A 577 13.76 2.21 5.94
C ASP A 577 12.81 3.22 6.61
N PRO A 578 12.25 2.94 7.81
CA PRO A 578 11.28 3.83 8.44
C PRO A 578 11.81 5.24 8.74
N LEU A 579 13.11 5.41 9.00
CA LEU A 579 13.71 6.73 9.23
C LEU A 579 13.77 7.53 7.93
N VAL A 580 14.13 6.88 6.82
CA VAL A 580 14.17 7.52 5.48
C VAL A 580 12.76 7.82 4.99
N GLN A 581 11.80 6.92 5.17
CA GLN A 581 10.40 7.14 4.83
C GLN A 581 9.81 8.31 5.63
N GLN A 582 10.04 8.36 6.95
CA GLN A 582 9.57 9.46 7.79
C GLN A 582 10.21 10.80 7.37
N ALA A 583 11.53 10.81 7.13
CA ALA A 583 12.26 12.00 6.68
C ALA A 583 11.71 12.57 5.35
N ALA A 584 11.46 11.72 4.35
CA ALA A 584 10.87 12.12 3.08
C ALA A 584 9.40 12.55 3.24
N GLN A 585 8.61 11.84 4.05
CA GLN A 585 7.19 12.14 4.27
C GLN A 585 6.98 13.48 5.02
N ASP A 586 7.82 13.77 6.00
CA ASP A 586 7.85 15.08 6.67
C ASP A 586 8.35 16.19 5.74
N ALA A 587 9.33 15.91 4.88
CA ALA A 587 9.86 16.88 3.92
C ALA A 587 8.81 17.31 2.88
N VAL A 588 8.07 16.37 2.28
CA VAL A 588 6.99 16.71 1.33
C VAL A 588 5.84 17.42 2.03
N ASN A 589 5.36 16.92 3.18
CA ASN A 589 4.20 17.47 3.90
C ASN A 589 4.47 18.87 4.47
N SER A 590 5.64 19.09 5.07
CA SER A 590 6.01 20.39 5.67
C SER A 590 6.36 21.47 4.64
N THR A 591 6.64 21.08 3.40
CA THR A 591 6.97 22.03 2.32
C THR A 591 5.75 22.36 1.45
N ILE A 592 4.94 21.36 1.09
CA ILE A 592 3.68 21.54 0.36
C ILE A 592 2.58 20.77 1.08
N ALA A 593 1.68 21.49 1.75
CA ALA A 593 0.62 20.90 2.57
C ALA A 593 -0.25 19.89 1.79
N PRO A 594 -0.79 18.83 2.43
CA PRO A 594 -1.47 17.74 1.73
C PRO A 594 -2.75 18.13 0.96
N ASP A 595 -3.35 19.26 1.33
CA ASP A 595 -4.56 19.84 0.74
C ASP A 595 -4.27 20.81 -0.43
N ASN A 596 -3.01 21.14 -0.67
CA ASN A 596 -2.60 21.98 -1.80
C ASN A 596 -2.77 21.24 -3.13
N ARG A 597 -3.36 21.90 -4.15
CA ARG A 597 -3.52 21.34 -5.52
C ARG A 597 -2.23 20.74 -6.10
N VAL A 598 -1.09 21.33 -5.77
CA VAL A 598 0.24 20.87 -6.19
C VAL A 598 0.63 19.64 -5.39
N SER A 599 1.03 18.58 -6.08
CA SER A 599 1.64 17.43 -5.45
C SER A 599 3.16 17.52 -5.49
N ALA A 600 3.80 17.15 -4.38
CA ALA A 600 5.18 16.70 -4.32
C ALA A 600 5.21 15.17 -4.16
N THR A 601 6.12 14.53 -4.87
CA THR A 601 6.44 13.11 -4.72
C THR A 601 7.95 12.95 -4.64
N GLU A 602 8.42 12.17 -3.67
CA GLU A 602 9.82 11.85 -3.45
C GLU A 602 10.03 10.33 -3.43
N VAL A 603 11.03 9.83 -4.16
CA VAL A 603 11.44 8.42 -4.14
C VAL A 603 12.93 8.34 -3.82
N VAL A 604 13.28 7.52 -2.82
CA VAL A 604 14.66 7.36 -2.35
C VAL A 604 15.16 5.94 -2.62
N ILE A 605 16.32 5.82 -3.26
CA ILE A 605 17.00 4.56 -3.59
C ILE A 605 18.43 4.57 -3.04
N GLN A 606 18.89 3.42 -2.55
CA GLN A 606 20.28 3.18 -2.16
C GLN A 606 21.15 2.82 -3.40
N PRO A 607 22.15 3.65 -3.77
CA PRO A 607 23.08 3.37 -4.87
C PRO A 607 23.75 2.00 -4.77
N GLY A 608 24.04 1.38 -5.93
CA GLY A 608 24.70 0.08 -6.01
C GLY A 608 23.92 -1.11 -5.43
N THR A 609 22.65 -0.92 -5.02
CA THR A 609 21.80 -2.01 -4.49
C THR A 609 20.41 -2.08 -5.11
N GLY A 610 19.87 -0.97 -5.63
CA GLY A 610 18.49 -0.90 -6.11
C GLY A 610 17.43 -0.93 -5.00
N ASN A 611 17.81 -1.01 -3.71
CA ASN A 611 16.86 -1.00 -2.60
C ASN A 611 16.09 0.33 -2.58
N ILE A 612 14.77 0.28 -2.72
CA ILE A 612 13.89 1.44 -2.54
C ILE A 612 13.71 1.64 -1.04
N LEU A 613 14.26 2.73 -0.51
CA LEU A 613 14.24 3.06 0.92
C LEU A 613 12.98 3.83 1.34
N ALA A 614 12.40 4.62 0.43
CA ALA A 614 11.19 5.40 0.68
C ALA A 614 10.41 5.74 -0.61
N MET A 615 9.10 5.88 -0.46
CA MET A 615 8.20 6.53 -1.42
C MET A 615 7.24 7.45 -0.64
N ALA A 616 7.45 8.75 -0.72
CA ALA A 616 6.67 9.77 -0.02
C ALA A 616 5.87 10.63 -1.00
N VAL A 617 4.66 11.01 -0.62
CA VAL A 617 3.77 11.89 -1.39
C VAL A 617 3.04 12.82 -0.43
N ASN A 618 2.87 14.10 -0.77
CA ASN A 618 2.03 15.01 0.02
C ASN A 618 0.52 14.79 -0.23
N ARG A 619 0.06 13.54 -0.16
CA ARG A 619 -1.34 13.17 -0.35
C ARG A 619 -1.73 12.12 0.68
N VAL A 620 -2.97 12.20 1.15
CA VAL A 620 -3.59 11.08 1.86
C VAL A 620 -3.89 10.00 0.82
N TYR A 621 -3.55 8.75 1.11
CA TYR A 621 -3.91 7.64 0.23
C TYR A 621 -5.40 7.33 0.38
N GLY A 622 -6.10 7.06 -0.73
CA GLY A 622 -7.53 6.71 -0.71
C GLY A 622 -8.30 7.25 -1.90
N SER A 623 -9.57 6.86 -2.02
CA SER A 623 -10.41 7.14 -3.20
C SER A 623 -11.24 8.42 -3.10
N ASN A 624 -11.34 9.05 -1.92
CA ASN A 624 -12.19 10.23 -1.75
C ASN A 624 -11.46 11.53 -2.14
N ALA A 625 -11.57 11.88 -3.43
CA ALA A 625 -11.05 13.13 -3.97
C ALA A 625 -11.59 14.40 -3.26
N GLY A 626 -12.79 14.34 -2.68
CA GLY A 626 -13.37 15.43 -1.87
C GLY A 626 -12.66 15.67 -0.52
N LEU A 627 -11.78 14.75 -0.12
CA LEU A 627 -10.87 14.86 1.02
C LEU A 627 -9.40 14.98 0.59
N ASN A 628 -9.14 15.39 -0.67
CA ASN A 628 -7.81 15.43 -1.31
C ASN A 628 -7.04 14.10 -1.26
N GLN A 629 -7.75 12.97 -1.16
CA GLN A 629 -7.13 11.64 -1.25
C GLN A 629 -6.79 11.26 -2.69
N THR A 630 -5.81 10.37 -2.86
CA THR A 630 -5.58 9.72 -4.16
C THR A 630 -5.11 8.27 -4.04
N VAL A 631 -5.50 7.45 -5.02
CA VAL A 631 -4.93 6.11 -5.29
C VAL A 631 -4.04 6.11 -6.54
N VAL A 632 -3.75 7.28 -7.13
CA VAL A 632 -2.83 7.37 -8.27
C VAL A 632 -1.41 7.06 -7.78
N PRO A 633 -0.69 6.09 -8.38
CA PRO A 633 0.64 5.68 -7.92
C PRO A 633 1.72 6.66 -8.41
N LEU A 634 1.66 7.91 -7.93
CA LEU A 634 2.53 9.02 -8.33
C LEU A 634 4.05 8.70 -8.26
N PRO A 635 4.57 7.90 -7.31
CA PRO A 635 5.98 7.46 -7.31
C PRO A 635 6.41 6.70 -8.56
N THR A 636 5.51 5.96 -9.21
CA THR A 636 5.81 5.08 -10.34
C THR A 636 5.13 5.48 -11.65
N ASN A 637 4.14 6.38 -11.60
CA ASN A 637 3.45 6.90 -12.77
C ASN A 637 4.31 7.94 -13.52
N ALA A 638 4.28 7.91 -14.85
CA ALA A 638 4.97 8.87 -15.71
C ALA A 638 4.15 10.16 -15.87
N THR A 639 3.93 10.87 -14.76
CA THR A 639 2.95 11.98 -14.69
C THR A 639 3.46 13.29 -15.28
N PHE A 640 4.77 13.55 -15.23
CA PHE A 640 5.35 14.86 -15.62
C PHE A 640 6.55 14.70 -16.55
N GLN A 641 6.85 15.75 -17.33
CA GLN A 641 8.08 15.83 -18.10
C GLN A 641 9.27 16.15 -17.16
N PRO A 642 10.46 15.54 -17.33
CA PRO A 642 11.62 15.71 -16.45
C PRO A 642 12.29 17.09 -16.56
N GLY A 643 12.09 17.78 -17.69
CA GLY A 643 12.78 19.02 -18.01
C GLY A 643 14.30 18.89 -17.89
N SER A 644 14.95 19.95 -17.42
CA SER A 644 16.42 20.02 -17.32
C SER A 644 17.12 18.97 -16.44
N THR A 645 16.43 18.05 -15.78
CA THR A 645 17.04 16.84 -15.17
C THR A 645 17.47 15.80 -16.23
N PHE A 646 16.86 15.83 -17.42
CA PHE A 646 17.20 14.91 -18.51
C PHE A 646 18.55 15.24 -19.20
N LYS A 647 19.05 16.48 -19.01
CA LYS A 647 20.36 16.93 -19.50
C LYS A 647 21.51 16.04 -19.03
N THR A 648 21.37 15.37 -17.87
CA THR A 648 22.32 14.38 -17.36
C THR A 648 22.52 13.19 -18.30
N PHE A 649 21.50 12.78 -19.07
CA PHE A 649 21.64 11.71 -20.08
C PHE A 649 22.42 12.19 -21.30
N VAL A 650 22.24 13.45 -21.72
CA VAL A 650 23.05 14.08 -22.78
C VAL A 650 24.51 14.19 -22.33
N LEU A 651 24.74 14.60 -21.07
CA LEU A 651 26.07 14.72 -20.47
C LEU A 651 26.80 13.37 -20.44
N ALA A 652 26.15 12.32 -19.93
CA ALA A 652 26.72 10.97 -19.86
C ALA A 652 27.02 10.39 -21.26
N ALA A 653 26.08 10.54 -22.21
CA ALA A 653 26.26 10.08 -23.59
C ALA A 653 27.39 10.86 -24.32
N ALA A 654 27.52 12.16 -24.07
CA ALA A 654 28.59 12.98 -24.65
C ALA A 654 29.97 12.57 -24.10
N MET A 655 30.09 12.36 -22.78
CA MET A 655 31.33 11.91 -22.15
C MET A 655 31.72 10.49 -22.59
N GLU A 656 30.77 9.57 -22.74
CA GLU A 656 31.02 8.24 -23.31
C GLU A 656 31.48 8.32 -24.79
N GLN A 657 31.02 9.33 -25.54
CA GLN A 657 31.54 9.65 -26.87
C GLN A 657 32.84 10.49 -26.86
N GLY A 658 33.48 10.70 -25.70
CA GLY A 658 34.77 11.36 -25.57
C GLY A 658 34.75 12.89 -25.54
N TYR A 659 33.58 13.54 -25.37
CA TYR A 659 33.53 14.99 -25.11
C TYR A 659 33.91 15.27 -23.66
N GLY A 660 35.15 15.76 -23.47
CA GLY A 660 35.71 16.11 -22.16
C GLY A 660 35.13 17.40 -21.59
N THR A 661 35.41 17.71 -20.33
CA THR A 661 34.81 18.84 -19.60
C THR A 661 35.16 20.21 -20.20
N SER A 662 36.25 20.29 -20.97
CA SER A 662 36.65 21.49 -21.72
C SER A 662 35.80 21.75 -22.99
N THR A 663 34.89 20.84 -23.36
CA THR A 663 33.97 21.03 -24.49
C THR A 663 33.08 22.25 -24.21
N ALA A 664 33.21 23.28 -25.05
CA ALA A 664 32.55 24.56 -24.84
C ALA A 664 31.78 25.02 -26.08
N PHE A 665 30.71 25.79 -25.85
CA PHE A 665 29.91 26.41 -26.90
C PHE A 665 29.59 27.87 -26.56
N TYR A 666 29.66 28.76 -27.55
CA TYR A 666 28.85 29.95 -27.54
C TYR A 666 27.37 29.53 -27.61
N SER A 667 26.61 29.93 -26.61
CA SER A 667 25.24 29.51 -26.33
C SER A 667 24.36 30.76 -26.29
N PRO A 668 23.77 31.16 -27.43
CA PRO A 668 22.94 32.37 -27.52
C PRO A 668 21.61 32.22 -26.79
N ALA A 669 20.93 33.34 -26.52
CA ALA A 669 19.60 33.37 -25.91
C ALA A 669 18.54 32.58 -26.73
N CYS A 670 18.68 32.60 -28.06
CA CYS A 670 17.92 31.77 -28.99
C CYS A 670 18.89 31.05 -29.94
N TYR A 671 18.69 29.74 -30.14
CA TYR A 671 19.50 28.92 -31.03
C TYR A 671 18.64 28.15 -32.02
N VAL A 672 18.81 28.43 -33.31
CA VAL A 672 18.18 27.69 -34.42
C VAL A 672 19.08 26.50 -34.76
N SER A 673 18.61 25.29 -34.51
CA SER A 673 19.38 24.06 -34.74
C SER A 673 19.27 23.60 -36.21
N PRO A 674 20.39 23.39 -36.93
CA PRO A 674 20.37 22.76 -38.25
C PRO A 674 20.02 21.25 -38.23
N LYS A 675 20.02 20.59 -37.07
CA LYS A 675 19.65 19.16 -36.94
C LYS A 675 18.29 18.91 -36.32
N PHE A 676 17.81 19.83 -35.50
CA PHE A 676 16.57 19.73 -34.74
C PHE A 676 15.63 20.87 -35.16
N PRO A 677 15.02 20.80 -36.36
CA PRO A 677 14.14 21.85 -36.85
C PRO A 677 12.94 22.00 -35.93
N LEU A 678 12.62 23.25 -35.59
CA LEU A 678 11.41 23.63 -34.86
C LEU A 678 10.65 24.71 -35.63
N ASP A 679 9.33 24.68 -35.52
CA ASP A 679 8.48 25.83 -35.81
C ASP A 679 7.37 25.90 -34.77
N ARG A 680 7.35 26.98 -33.97
CA ARG A 680 6.37 27.29 -32.94
C ARG A 680 5.39 28.39 -33.40
N GLY A 681 5.47 28.82 -34.66
CA GLY A 681 4.69 29.92 -35.22
C GLY A 681 5.28 31.29 -34.90
N GLU A 682 4.89 31.89 -33.77
CA GLU A 682 5.18 33.28 -33.43
C GLU A 682 6.14 33.42 -32.22
N GLY A 683 6.78 34.60 -32.12
CA GLY A 683 7.70 34.96 -31.04
C GLY A 683 9.19 34.90 -31.41
N ASP A 684 10.02 35.58 -30.61
CA ASP A 684 11.43 35.90 -30.92
C ASP A 684 12.36 34.69 -31.11
N CYS A 685 11.92 33.50 -30.68
CA CYS A 685 12.63 32.24 -30.89
C CYS A 685 11.74 31.13 -31.48
N ALA A 686 10.71 31.49 -32.27
CA ALA A 686 9.73 30.53 -32.81
C ALA A 686 10.35 29.35 -33.57
N LYS A 687 11.49 29.56 -34.24
CA LYS A 687 12.19 28.55 -35.05
C LYS A 687 13.39 27.90 -34.36
N GLY A 688 13.49 28.03 -33.04
CA GLY A 688 14.66 27.60 -32.28
C GLY A 688 14.37 27.17 -30.85
N PHE A 689 15.46 26.99 -30.11
CA PHE A 689 15.47 26.69 -28.70
C PHE A 689 15.92 27.93 -27.94
N SER A 690 15.14 28.35 -26.94
CA SER A 690 15.46 29.48 -26.07
C SER A 690 16.13 29.02 -24.78
N ASN A 691 17.01 29.86 -24.24
CA ASN A 691 17.42 29.82 -22.85
C ASN A 691 16.25 30.18 -21.90
N SER A 692 16.42 29.94 -20.60
CA SER A 692 15.37 30.22 -19.60
C SER A 692 15.34 31.69 -19.18
N ASP A 693 16.47 32.38 -19.30
CA ASP A 693 16.58 33.84 -19.30
C ASP A 693 17.49 34.26 -20.48
N PRO A 694 17.15 35.30 -21.27
CA PRO A 694 18.03 35.82 -22.31
C PRO A 694 19.43 36.24 -21.82
N ALA A 695 19.60 36.56 -20.53
CA ALA A 695 20.89 36.85 -19.90
C ALA A 695 21.80 35.61 -19.77
N GLU A 696 21.30 34.39 -19.96
CA GLU A 696 22.09 33.15 -20.07
C GLU A 696 22.84 33.04 -21.42
N ALA A 697 22.91 34.12 -22.21
CA ALA A 697 23.65 34.16 -23.47
C ALA A 697 25.16 34.35 -23.23
N GLY A 698 25.97 33.33 -23.52
CA GLY A 698 27.39 33.36 -23.19
C GLY A 698 28.21 32.19 -23.73
N ILE A 699 29.48 32.11 -23.35
CA ILE A 699 30.34 30.95 -23.64
C ILE A 699 30.37 30.07 -22.38
N TYR A 700 29.93 28.83 -22.53
CA TYR A 700 29.87 27.83 -21.47
C TYR A 700 30.71 26.61 -21.82
N ASP A 701 31.41 26.08 -20.83
CA ASP A 701 31.98 24.72 -20.83
C ASP A 701 30.96 23.72 -20.24
N ILE A 702 31.26 22.42 -20.27
CA ILE A 702 30.39 21.40 -19.69
C ILE A 702 30.06 21.68 -18.20
N PRO A 703 31.03 22.00 -17.32
CA PRO A 703 30.75 22.36 -15.94
C PRO A 703 29.73 23.48 -15.79
N ARG A 704 30.01 24.68 -16.33
CA ARG A 704 29.14 25.85 -16.17
C ARG A 704 27.79 25.65 -16.85
N GLY A 705 27.78 25.11 -18.08
CA GLY A 705 26.56 24.78 -18.81
C GLY A 705 25.65 23.79 -18.05
N THR A 706 26.22 22.92 -17.21
CA THR A 706 25.47 22.02 -16.32
C THR A 706 24.96 22.71 -15.05
N TRP A 707 25.79 23.53 -14.41
CA TRP A 707 25.47 24.25 -13.16
C TRP A 707 24.36 25.28 -13.38
N ASP A 708 24.55 26.13 -14.39
CA ASP A 708 23.62 27.18 -14.81
C ASP A 708 22.48 26.60 -15.65
N SER A 709 22.60 25.33 -16.09
CA SER A 709 21.55 24.58 -16.77
C SER A 709 21.10 25.17 -18.12
N VAL A 710 22.02 25.82 -18.84
CA VAL A 710 21.79 26.51 -20.12
C VAL A 710 21.12 25.59 -21.16
N ASN A 711 20.05 26.05 -21.82
CA ASN A 711 19.33 25.24 -22.81
C ASN A 711 20.10 25.11 -24.12
N THR A 712 20.55 26.23 -24.69
CA THR A 712 21.18 26.26 -26.02
C THR A 712 22.56 25.62 -26.04
N PHE A 713 23.23 25.52 -24.89
CA PHE A 713 24.41 24.66 -24.69
C PHE A 713 24.06 23.18 -24.90
N TYR A 714 23.03 22.68 -24.21
CA TYR A 714 22.67 21.27 -24.24
C TYR A 714 22.04 20.82 -25.55
N VAL A 715 21.34 21.71 -26.26
CA VAL A 715 20.89 21.46 -27.64
C VAL A 715 22.09 21.28 -28.56
N GLN A 716 23.09 22.16 -28.50
CA GLN A 716 24.32 22.02 -29.29
C GLN A 716 25.13 20.76 -28.93
N LEU A 717 25.22 20.42 -27.63
CA LEU A 717 25.85 19.16 -27.20
C LEU A 717 25.09 17.93 -27.73
N ALA A 718 23.76 17.97 -27.76
CA ALA A 718 22.94 16.92 -28.34
C ALA A 718 23.06 16.84 -29.87
N GLU A 719 23.34 17.93 -30.60
CA GLU A 719 23.66 17.85 -32.04
C GLU A 719 24.94 17.06 -32.31
N LYS A 720 25.93 17.19 -31.42
CA LYS A 720 27.19 16.45 -31.50
C LYS A 720 27.03 14.98 -31.07
N THR A 721 26.12 14.71 -30.13
CA THR A 721 25.93 13.40 -29.48
C THR A 721 24.88 12.51 -30.17
N GLY A 722 23.82 13.12 -30.71
CA GLY A 722 22.67 12.47 -31.35
C GLY A 722 21.60 12.00 -30.34
N ILE A 723 20.34 12.40 -30.56
CA ILE A 723 19.19 12.00 -29.71
C ILE A 723 19.06 10.48 -29.52
N PRO A 724 19.30 9.60 -30.52
CA PRO A 724 19.24 8.15 -30.32
C PRO A 724 20.25 7.63 -29.28
N ALA A 725 21.45 8.22 -29.20
CA ALA A 725 22.45 7.85 -28.19
C ALA A 725 22.05 8.34 -26.80
N VAL A 726 21.42 9.51 -26.70
CA VAL A 726 20.85 10.03 -25.43
C VAL A 726 19.72 9.12 -24.93
N MET A 727 18.84 8.67 -25.83
CA MET A 727 17.74 7.77 -25.48
C MET A 727 18.23 6.36 -25.09
N GLU A 728 19.25 5.82 -25.77
CA GLU A 728 19.84 4.54 -25.36
C GLU A 728 20.61 4.65 -24.04
N MET A 729 21.26 5.79 -23.76
CA MET A 729 21.86 6.08 -22.46
C MET A 729 20.81 6.15 -21.34
N ALA A 730 19.70 6.87 -21.57
CA ALA A 730 18.57 6.92 -20.64
C ALA A 730 18.00 5.51 -20.36
N LYS A 731 17.80 4.71 -21.42
CA LYS A 731 17.32 3.32 -21.34
C LYS A 731 18.28 2.39 -20.57
N ARG A 732 19.60 2.48 -20.83
CA ARG A 732 20.65 1.78 -20.06
C ARG A 732 20.60 2.12 -18.58
N LEU A 733 20.35 3.39 -18.25
CA LEU A 733 20.19 3.89 -16.88
C LEU A 733 18.78 3.68 -16.29
N GLY A 734 17.85 3.00 -16.99
CA GLY A 734 16.53 2.61 -16.48
C GLY A 734 15.36 3.56 -16.80
N VAL A 735 15.62 4.69 -17.47
CA VAL A 735 14.59 5.64 -17.90
C VAL A 735 14.09 5.28 -19.30
N VAL A 736 12.83 4.87 -19.38
CA VAL A 736 12.13 4.58 -20.63
C VAL A 736 10.77 5.28 -20.60
N PRO A 737 10.58 6.38 -21.35
CA PRO A 737 9.27 7.04 -21.47
C PRO A 737 8.22 6.11 -22.12
N PRO A 738 6.92 6.20 -21.76
CA PRO A 738 5.88 5.29 -22.26
C PRO A 738 5.67 5.25 -23.79
N LYS A 739 6.20 6.23 -24.52
CA LYS A 739 6.15 6.33 -26.00
C LYS A 739 7.54 6.60 -26.59
N ALA A 740 8.58 5.97 -26.03
CA ALA A 740 9.96 6.15 -26.46
C ALA A 740 10.20 5.80 -27.94
N ASP A 741 9.37 4.92 -28.52
CA ASP A 741 9.37 4.56 -29.94
C ASP A 741 8.93 5.71 -30.88
N LYS A 742 8.34 6.77 -30.32
CA LYS A 742 7.92 7.98 -31.05
C LYS A 742 8.92 9.13 -30.98
N ILE A 743 10.06 8.95 -30.29
CA ILE A 743 11.11 9.96 -30.18
C ILE A 743 12.10 9.76 -31.33
N GLY A 744 12.01 10.62 -32.34
CA GLY A 744 12.83 10.61 -33.53
C GLY A 744 14.25 11.17 -33.32
N PRO A 745 15.18 10.92 -34.26
CA PRO A 745 16.54 11.45 -34.18
C PRO A 745 16.62 12.99 -34.28
N THR A 746 15.54 13.63 -34.75
CA THR A 746 15.36 15.07 -34.92
C THR A 746 14.77 15.79 -33.70
N ASP A 747 14.33 15.06 -32.67
CA ASP A 747 13.43 15.58 -31.65
C ASP A 747 14.20 16.29 -30.52
N GLY A 748 14.90 17.36 -30.87
CA GLY A 748 15.86 18.08 -30.01
C GLY A 748 15.30 18.59 -28.67
N ALA A 749 13.98 18.71 -28.51
CA ALA A 749 13.35 19.00 -27.21
C ALA A 749 13.70 17.95 -26.14
N THR A 750 13.94 16.71 -26.57
CA THR A 750 14.46 15.61 -25.74
C THR A 750 15.77 15.99 -25.03
N ALA A 751 16.66 16.76 -25.67
CA ALA A 751 17.95 17.15 -25.08
C ALA A 751 17.82 18.00 -23.81
N ILE A 752 16.69 18.71 -23.67
CA ILE A 752 16.36 19.53 -22.50
C ILE A 752 15.22 18.92 -21.65
N GLY A 753 14.83 17.68 -21.93
CA GLY A 753 13.81 16.92 -21.21
C GLY A 753 12.37 17.37 -21.42
N GLY A 754 12.09 18.01 -22.56
CA GLY A 754 10.73 18.36 -22.99
C GLY A 754 10.28 17.59 -24.23
N GLY A 755 9.05 17.86 -24.67
CA GLY A 755 8.46 17.29 -25.89
C GLY A 755 7.37 16.26 -25.63
N GLN A 756 6.49 16.04 -26.62
CA GLN A 756 5.18 15.37 -26.47
C GLN A 756 5.22 13.95 -25.88
N TYR A 757 6.37 13.27 -25.92
CA TYR A 757 6.51 11.87 -25.46
C TYR A 757 7.47 11.72 -24.26
N MET A 758 8.03 12.82 -23.75
CA MET A 758 9.08 12.84 -22.73
C MET A 758 8.51 12.86 -21.30
N TYR A 759 7.75 11.83 -20.93
CA TYR A 759 7.18 11.69 -19.57
C TYR A 759 7.85 10.54 -18.83
N VAL A 760 8.21 10.74 -17.56
CA VAL A 760 8.96 9.77 -16.73
C VAL A 760 8.46 9.77 -15.29
N SER A 761 8.70 8.68 -14.56
CA SER A 761 8.31 8.60 -13.13
C SER A 761 9.46 8.95 -12.17
N PRO A 762 9.15 9.42 -10.94
CA PRO A 762 10.15 9.62 -9.89
C PRO A 762 11.01 8.38 -9.62
N LEU A 763 10.43 7.18 -9.63
CA LEU A 763 11.17 5.93 -9.48
C LEU A 763 12.21 5.71 -10.59
N GLN A 764 11.87 5.96 -11.86
CA GLN A 764 12.83 5.84 -12.98
C GLN A 764 13.98 6.85 -12.85
N MET A 765 13.68 8.09 -12.44
CA MET A 765 14.69 9.13 -12.25
C MET A 765 15.61 8.83 -11.05
N ALA A 766 15.06 8.26 -9.97
CA ALA A 766 15.85 7.80 -8.83
C ALA A 766 16.79 6.64 -9.22
N ASP A 767 16.32 5.67 -10.01
CA ASP A 767 17.12 4.52 -10.50
C ASP A 767 18.32 4.97 -11.36
N ALA A 768 18.08 5.88 -12.30
CA ALA A 768 19.14 6.44 -13.14
C ALA A 768 20.21 7.20 -12.35
N TYR A 769 19.80 8.04 -11.38
CA TYR A 769 20.76 8.80 -10.59
C TYR A 769 21.42 7.92 -9.50
N ALA A 770 20.76 6.86 -9.02
CA ALA A 770 21.38 5.84 -8.15
C ALA A 770 22.41 4.99 -8.90
N THR A 771 22.20 4.76 -10.20
CA THR A 771 23.19 4.13 -11.09
C THR A 771 24.43 5.02 -11.26
N ILE A 772 24.26 6.32 -11.50
CA ILE A 772 25.37 7.28 -11.61
C ILE A 772 26.13 7.37 -10.27
N ALA A 773 25.41 7.52 -9.15
CA ALA A 773 25.97 7.52 -7.81
C ALA A 773 26.72 6.22 -7.46
N GLY A 774 26.24 5.09 -7.97
CA GLY A 774 26.87 3.76 -7.87
C GLY A 774 28.04 3.53 -8.82
N GLY A 775 28.60 4.59 -9.45
CA GLY A 775 29.74 4.46 -10.36
C GLY A 775 29.39 3.73 -11.67
N GLY A 776 28.15 3.85 -12.14
CA GLY A 776 27.67 3.22 -13.37
C GLY A 776 27.14 1.79 -13.22
N LEU A 777 27.12 1.24 -12.00
CA LEU A 777 26.49 -0.02 -11.67
C LEU A 777 24.99 0.19 -11.43
N ARG A 778 24.15 -0.28 -12.35
CA ARG A 778 22.69 -0.27 -12.20
C ARG A 778 22.23 -1.55 -11.56
N CYS A 779 21.47 -1.46 -10.47
CA CYS A 779 20.77 -2.59 -9.86
C CYS A 779 19.26 -2.33 -9.95
N ALA A 780 18.50 -3.24 -10.58
CA ALA A 780 17.07 -3.05 -10.79
C ALA A 780 16.31 -2.72 -9.48
N PRO A 781 15.40 -1.73 -9.47
CA PRO A 781 14.69 -1.32 -8.26
C PRO A 781 13.99 -2.48 -7.53
N ARG A 782 14.22 -2.58 -6.22
CA ARG A 782 13.83 -3.69 -5.36
C ARG A 782 12.97 -3.18 -4.22
N PHE A 783 11.82 -3.82 -4.01
CA PHE A 783 10.85 -3.52 -2.95
C PHE A 783 10.97 -4.43 -1.72
N ALA A 784 11.59 -5.61 -1.86
CA ALA A 784 11.68 -6.60 -0.79
C ALA A 784 13.02 -7.33 -0.75
N THR A 785 13.49 -7.56 0.48
CA THR A 785 14.72 -8.28 0.79
C THR A 785 14.51 -9.80 0.86
N GLY A 786 13.30 -10.23 1.22
CA GLY A 786 12.86 -11.62 1.24
C GLY A 786 11.37 -11.74 1.54
N ALA A 787 10.78 -12.92 1.27
CA ALA A 787 9.45 -13.27 1.76
C ALA A 787 9.39 -14.77 2.09
N VAL A 788 8.55 -15.14 3.05
CA VAL A 788 8.21 -16.54 3.37
C VAL A 788 6.68 -16.73 3.40
N ASP A 789 6.22 -17.96 3.27
CA ASP A 789 4.82 -18.34 3.51
C ASP A 789 4.52 -18.65 4.99
N SER A 790 3.30 -19.10 5.28
CA SER A 790 2.88 -19.58 6.61
C SER A 790 3.61 -20.85 7.09
N SER A 791 4.18 -21.64 6.17
CA SER A 791 5.08 -22.78 6.45
C SER A 791 6.50 -22.33 6.85
N LYS A 792 6.82 -21.05 6.63
CA LYS A 792 8.15 -20.41 6.69
C LYS A 792 9.07 -20.74 5.50
N ASP A 793 8.53 -21.32 4.43
CA ASP A 793 9.27 -21.62 3.21
C ASP A 793 9.48 -20.34 2.37
N PRO A 794 10.67 -20.14 1.76
CA PRO A 794 11.02 -18.91 1.05
C PRO A 794 10.29 -18.78 -0.29
N ILE A 795 9.71 -17.60 -0.55
CA ILE A 795 9.00 -17.31 -1.80
C ILE A 795 9.84 -16.40 -2.71
N ASP A 796 9.93 -16.80 -3.98
CA ASP A 796 10.65 -16.15 -5.07
C ASP A 796 9.99 -14.84 -5.59
N VAL A 797 9.39 -14.04 -4.70
CA VAL A 797 8.87 -12.68 -4.99
C VAL A 797 9.92 -11.58 -4.79
N ALA A 798 10.99 -11.88 -4.06
CA ALA A 798 11.93 -10.89 -3.51
C ALA A 798 13.38 -11.19 -3.89
N ARG A 799 13.63 -11.62 -5.13
CA ARG A 799 14.98 -11.97 -5.63
C ARG A 799 16.01 -10.86 -5.36
N PRO A 800 17.30 -11.20 -5.23
CA PRO A 800 18.38 -10.23 -5.40
C PRO A 800 18.22 -9.49 -6.74
N PRO A 801 18.50 -8.18 -6.79
CA PRO A 801 18.31 -7.40 -8.00
C PRO A 801 19.39 -7.79 -9.03
N GLN A 802 19.02 -7.77 -10.30
CA GLN A 802 20.00 -7.90 -11.38
C GLN A 802 20.81 -6.61 -11.44
N CYS A 803 22.12 -6.73 -11.22
CA CYS A 803 23.07 -5.63 -11.24
C CYS A 803 23.98 -5.74 -12.47
N GLU A 804 24.11 -4.66 -13.23
CA GLU A 804 24.86 -4.59 -14.49
C GLU A 804 25.67 -3.28 -14.57
N GLN A 805 26.91 -3.35 -15.04
CA GLN A 805 27.78 -2.18 -15.24
C GLN A 805 27.40 -1.46 -16.54
N VAL A 806 26.26 -0.77 -16.52
CA VAL A 806 25.63 -0.15 -17.70
C VAL A 806 26.31 1.14 -18.16
N LEU A 807 27.23 1.72 -17.37
CA LEU A 807 28.05 2.89 -17.73
C LEU A 807 29.48 2.68 -17.21
N ALA A 808 30.50 3.10 -17.96
CA ALA A 808 31.89 2.98 -17.52
C ALA A 808 32.17 3.84 -16.28
N LYS A 809 32.86 3.30 -15.27
CA LYS A 809 33.01 3.96 -13.96
C LYS A 809 33.60 5.37 -14.07
N GLY A 810 34.68 5.56 -14.84
CA GLY A 810 35.29 6.87 -15.05
C GLY A 810 34.35 7.91 -15.69
N VAL A 811 33.36 7.47 -16.48
CA VAL A 811 32.30 8.34 -17.01
C VAL A 811 31.29 8.69 -15.91
N ALA A 812 30.81 7.71 -15.14
CA ALA A 812 29.90 7.96 -14.02
C ALA A 812 30.52 8.86 -12.92
N ASP A 813 31.81 8.67 -12.61
CA ASP A 813 32.61 9.49 -11.71
C ASP A 813 32.74 10.92 -12.24
N THR A 814 33.05 11.09 -13.53
CA THR A 814 33.20 12.42 -14.15
C THR A 814 31.86 13.16 -14.24
N VAL A 815 30.77 12.48 -14.62
CA VAL A 815 29.40 13.02 -14.57
C VAL A 815 29.06 13.46 -13.14
N THR A 816 29.38 12.63 -12.13
CA THR A 816 29.17 12.96 -10.71
C THR A 816 29.95 14.22 -10.30
N SER A 817 31.22 14.33 -10.70
CA SER A 817 32.06 15.50 -10.39
C SER A 817 31.52 16.80 -10.98
N VAL A 818 30.90 16.76 -12.16
CA VAL A 818 30.23 17.91 -12.79
C VAL A 818 28.93 18.24 -12.05
N LEU A 819 28.09 17.24 -11.75
CA LEU A 819 26.83 17.41 -11.01
C LEU A 819 27.03 17.88 -9.56
N ALA A 820 28.21 17.65 -8.96
CA ALA A 820 28.58 18.14 -7.63
C ALA A 820 28.58 19.68 -7.51
N GLY A 821 28.80 20.39 -8.61
CA GLY A 821 28.76 21.86 -8.63
C GLY A 821 27.34 22.45 -8.68
N VAL A 822 26.33 21.69 -9.09
CA VAL A 822 24.94 22.19 -9.20
C VAL A 822 24.36 22.67 -7.86
N PRO A 823 24.48 21.95 -6.72
CA PRO A 823 24.01 22.44 -5.41
C PRO A 823 24.94 23.45 -4.73
N ILE A 824 26.06 23.84 -5.33
CA ILE A 824 27.07 24.75 -4.73
C ILE A 824 27.18 26.06 -5.51
N ASN A 825 27.39 25.96 -6.82
CA ASN A 825 27.67 27.08 -7.72
C ASN A 825 26.49 27.45 -8.62
N GLY A 826 25.53 26.54 -8.82
CA GLY A 826 24.51 26.62 -9.86
C GLY A 826 23.08 26.68 -9.36
N THR A 827 22.16 26.28 -10.24
CA THR A 827 20.70 26.34 -10.04
C THR A 827 20.14 25.56 -8.83
N GLY A 828 20.94 24.73 -8.14
CA GLY A 828 20.48 23.81 -7.10
C GLY A 828 20.73 24.22 -5.64
N THR A 829 21.15 25.46 -5.35
CA THR A 829 21.67 25.88 -4.02
C THR A 829 20.79 25.55 -2.81
N ASN A 830 19.45 25.55 -2.92
CA ASN A 830 18.57 25.16 -1.80
C ASN A 830 18.72 23.69 -1.37
N ALA A 831 19.26 22.82 -2.24
CA ALA A 831 19.61 21.44 -1.94
C ALA A 831 20.99 21.29 -1.26
N ALA A 832 21.68 22.38 -0.90
CA ALA A 832 22.92 22.30 -0.13
C ALA A 832 22.67 21.75 1.28
N ILE A 833 23.12 20.51 1.54
CA ILE A 833 22.90 19.79 2.81
C ILE A 833 24.10 19.79 3.77
N GLY A 834 25.16 20.57 3.49
CA GLY A 834 26.34 20.67 4.36
C GLY A 834 27.28 19.46 4.33
N ARG A 835 27.11 18.56 3.36
CA ARG A 835 28.00 17.42 3.05
C ARG A 835 28.12 17.24 1.52
N PRO A 836 29.10 16.49 1.00
CA PRO A 836 29.22 16.24 -0.43
C PRO A 836 27.94 15.63 -1.01
N SER A 837 27.40 16.29 -2.02
CA SER A 837 26.18 15.90 -2.75
C SER A 837 26.23 16.42 -4.17
N ALA A 838 25.64 15.68 -5.11
CA ALA A 838 25.53 16.03 -6.51
C ALA A 838 24.05 15.96 -6.94
N GLY A 839 23.68 16.62 -8.02
CA GLY A 839 22.31 16.54 -8.51
C GLY A 839 22.02 17.44 -9.69
N LYS A 840 20.76 17.46 -10.13
CA LYS A 840 20.29 18.31 -11.21
C LYS A 840 18.88 18.82 -10.95
N THR A 841 18.69 20.08 -11.29
CA THR A 841 17.41 20.80 -11.37
C THR A 841 16.66 20.51 -12.68
N GLY A 842 15.34 20.44 -12.62
CA GLY A 842 14.45 20.47 -13.77
C GLY A 842 13.33 21.49 -13.58
N THR A 843 13.04 22.24 -14.64
CA THR A 843 11.81 23.02 -14.79
C THR A 843 11.33 22.71 -16.20
N THR A 844 10.03 22.50 -16.40
CA THR A 844 9.44 22.36 -17.73
C THR A 844 9.06 23.72 -18.31
N ASP A 845 8.74 23.75 -19.60
CA ASP A 845 8.06 24.90 -20.21
C ASP A 845 6.76 25.25 -19.44
N GLU A 846 6.41 26.53 -19.46
CA GLU A 846 5.28 27.16 -18.75
C GLU A 846 5.16 26.93 -17.23
N PHE A 847 6.22 26.37 -16.61
CA PHE A 847 6.25 25.97 -15.20
C PHE A 847 5.27 24.84 -14.86
N SER A 848 4.88 24.01 -15.84
CA SER A 848 3.95 22.89 -15.66
C SER A 848 4.41 21.90 -14.57
N ALA A 849 5.71 21.59 -14.51
CA ALA A 849 6.33 20.81 -13.45
C ALA A 849 7.76 21.29 -13.11
N ALA A 850 8.21 20.96 -11.90
CA ALA A 850 9.53 21.26 -11.37
C ALA A 850 10.13 20.03 -10.67
N TRP A 851 11.44 19.84 -10.77
CA TRP A 851 12.15 18.65 -10.30
C TRP A 851 13.49 19.00 -9.64
N TYR A 852 13.88 18.20 -8.66
CA TYR A 852 15.27 18.07 -8.25
C TYR A 852 15.59 16.60 -8.05
N VAL A 853 16.63 16.10 -8.73
CA VAL A 853 17.12 14.73 -8.57
C VAL A 853 18.57 14.80 -8.16
N GLY A 854 18.90 14.27 -7.00
CA GLY A 854 20.22 14.40 -6.41
C GLY A 854 20.58 13.26 -5.48
N PHE A 855 21.86 13.15 -5.20
CA PHE A 855 22.44 12.02 -4.49
C PHE A 855 23.65 12.37 -3.63
N THR A 856 23.90 11.47 -2.71
CA THR A 856 25.15 11.26 -1.98
C THR A 856 25.63 9.83 -2.29
N PRO A 857 26.86 9.43 -1.93
CA PRO A 857 27.31 8.05 -2.14
C PRO A 857 26.43 6.97 -1.49
N GLN A 858 25.59 7.31 -0.52
CA GLN A 858 24.77 6.36 0.24
C GLN A 858 23.27 6.37 -0.13
N MET A 859 22.75 7.47 -0.68
CA MET A 859 21.33 7.66 -0.98
C MET A 859 21.15 8.60 -2.18
N THR A 860 20.29 8.22 -3.11
CA THR A 860 19.73 9.06 -4.17
C THR A 860 18.27 9.33 -3.90
N ALA A 861 17.82 10.56 -4.08
CA ALA A 861 16.40 10.92 -4.05
C ALA A 861 15.99 11.73 -5.29
N ALA A 862 14.83 11.38 -5.85
CA ALA A 862 14.18 12.10 -6.94
C ALA A 862 12.91 12.77 -6.42
N VAL A 863 12.85 14.11 -6.47
CA VAL A 863 11.66 14.89 -6.11
C VAL A 863 11.04 15.48 -7.36
N SER A 864 9.76 15.20 -7.58
CA SER A 864 8.92 15.82 -8.61
C SER A 864 7.82 16.66 -7.95
N VAL A 865 7.59 17.86 -8.48
CA VAL A 865 6.51 18.78 -8.07
C VAL A 865 5.70 19.16 -9.30
N GLY A 866 4.38 19.07 -9.23
CA GLY A 866 3.46 19.34 -10.34
C GLY A 866 2.00 19.19 -9.93
N ASP A 867 1.06 19.63 -10.76
CA ASP A 867 -0.36 19.42 -10.51
C ASP A 867 -0.84 18.12 -11.18
N PRO A 868 -1.20 17.07 -10.42
CA PRO A 868 -1.54 15.75 -10.99
C PRO A 868 -2.90 15.74 -11.70
N THR A 869 -3.70 16.82 -11.61
CA THR A 869 -4.95 16.95 -12.37
C THR A 869 -4.74 17.45 -13.81
N GLY A 870 -3.58 18.03 -14.10
CA GLY A 870 -3.24 18.61 -15.39
C GLY A 870 -2.15 19.66 -15.25
N ALA A 871 -0.89 19.25 -15.41
CA ALA A 871 0.28 20.11 -15.19
C ALA A 871 0.29 21.36 -16.11
N GLU A 872 -0.07 21.19 -17.38
CA GLU A 872 -0.09 22.25 -18.39
C GLU A 872 -1.27 23.23 -18.19
N SER A 873 -2.42 22.75 -17.71
CA SER A 873 -3.59 23.58 -17.39
C SER A 873 -3.50 24.26 -16.01
N HIS A 874 -2.72 23.69 -15.09
CA HIS A 874 -2.56 24.16 -13.72
C HIS A 874 -1.06 24.36 -13.36
N PRO A 875 -0.31 25.19 -14.12
CA PRO A 875 1.13 25.35 -13.94
C PRO A 875 1.51 25.86 -12.55
N LEU A 876 2.77 25.68 -12.15
CA LEU A 876 3.32 26.06 -10.85
C LEU A 876 3.57 27.57 -10.73
N ARG A 877 2.53 28.35 -11.01
CA ARG A 877 2.44 29.80 -10.84
C ARG A 877 1.56 30.12 -9.62
N ASN A 878 1.94 31.14 -8.86
CA ASN A 878 1.26 31.60 -7.63
C ASN A 878 0.99 30.48 -6.58
N VAL A 879 1.94 29.55 -6.41
CA VAL A 879 1.81 28.42 -5.47
C VAL A 879 2.09 28.90 -4.04
N VAL A 880 1.18 28.67 -3.09
CA VAL A 880 1.41 28.95 -1.67
C VAL A 880 2.01 27.71 -1.00
N ALA A 881 3.28 27.77 -0.63
CA ALA A 881 4.06 26.64 -0.10
C ALA A 881 5.29 27.14 0.68
N ASP A 882 5.81 26.34 1.61
CA ASP A 882 6.99 26.69 2.43
C ASP A 882 6.84 28.05 3.15
N GLY A 883 5.62 28.36 3.61
CA GLY A 883 5.30 29.62 4.29
C GLY A 883 5.20 30.88 3.41
N ARG A 884 5.31 30.77 2.08
CA ARG A 884 5.28 31.92 1.15
C ARG A 884 4.53 31.64 -0.15
N THR A 885 4.24 32.70 -0.92
CA THR A 885 3.71 32.59 -2.28
C THR A 885 4.85 32.62 -3.30
N TRP A 886 4.94 31.58 -4.10
CA TRP A 886 5.89 31.44 -5.22
C TRP A 886 5.20 31.88 -6.51
N SER A 887 5.62 33.01 -7.09
CA SER A 887 5.04 33.53 -8.34
C SER A 887 5.25 32.58 -9.53
N ARG A 888 6.39 31.88 -9.52
CA ARG A 888 6.79 30.75 -10.36
C ARG A 888 7.60 29.78 -9.48
N VAL A 889 7.57 28.49 -9.77
CA VAL A 889 8.39 27.46 -9.09
C VAL A 889 9.35 26.84 -10.11
N PHE A 890 10.64 26.85 -9.78
CA PHE A 890 11.72 26.21 -10.54
C PHE A 890 12.20 24.94 -9.83
N GLY A 891 12.99 24.11 -10.51
CA GLY A 891 13.63 22.93 -9.90
C GLY A 891 14.50 23.24 -8.66
N GLY A 892 15.09 24.45 -8.61
CA GLY A 892 15.87 24.94 -7.47
C GLY A 892 15.04 25.41 -6.27
N ASP A 893 13.70 25.42 -6.37
CA ASP A 893 12.79 25.92 -5.34
C ASP A 893 12.24 24.77 -4.48
N LEU A 894 10.92 24.56 -4.49
CA LEU A 894 10.23 23.53 -3.69
C LEU A 894 10.85 22.13 -3.83
N PRO A 895 11.24 21.62 -5.03
CA PRO A 895 11.83 20.29 -5.15
C PRO A 895 13.19 20.18 -4.43
N ALA A 896 14.06 21.18 -4.60
CA ALA A 896 15.37 21.24 -3.94
C ALA A 896 15.26 21.46 -2.42
N ILE A 897 14.26 22.22 -1.96
CA ILE A 897 13.96 22.42 -0.53
C ILE A 897 13.48 21.12 0.12
N ILE A 898 12.60 20.36 -0.54
CA ILE A 898 12.15 19.03 -0.09
C ILE A 898 13.33 18.08 0.01
N TRP A 899 14.09 17.92 -1.08
CA TRP A 899 15.30 17.08 -1.12
C TRP A 899 16.28 17.46 -0.01
N GLY A 900 16.53 18.76 0.17
CA GLY A 900 17.40 19.26 1.22
C GLY A 900 16.88 18.98 2.64
N LYS A 901 15.57 19.06 2.90
CA LYS A 901 14.97 18.72 4.20
C LYS A 901 15.07 17.20 4.47
N SER A 902 14.58 16.39 3.53
CA SER A 902 14.58 14.92 3.57
C SER A 902 15.99 14.37 3.81
N MET A 903 16.94 14.72 2.94
CA MET A 903 18.28 14.14 2.95
C MET A 903 19.11 14.59 4.16
N ARG A 904 18.84 15.77 4.76
CA ARG A 904 19.47 16.15 6.04
C ARG A 904 18.99 15.29 7.20
N ALA A 905 17.71 14.92 7.25
CA ALA A 905 17.17 14.05 8.30
C ALA A 905 17.61 12.58 8.08
N ALA A 906 17.43 12.05 6.86
CA ALA A 906 17.77 10.67 6.51
C ALA A 906 19.28 10.35 6.68
N LEU A 907 20.18 11.32 6.39
CA LEU A 907 21.63 11.15 6.52
C LEU A 907 22.21 11.63 7.86
N ALA A 908 21.37 12.07 8.82
CA ALA A 908 21.85 12.67 10.08
C ALA A 908 22.79 11.76 10.88
N ASN A 909 22.52 10.46 10.89
CA ASN A 909 23.30 9.43 11.59
C ASN A 909 24.26 8.65 10.66
N GLN A 910 24.36 9.03 9.38
CA GLN A 910 25.20 8.37 8.38
C GLN A 910 26.57 9.06 8.28
N PRO A 911 27.68 8.33 8.05
CA PRO A 911 29.00 8.94 7.88
C PRO A 911 29.01 9.92 6.70
N VAL A 912 29.93 10.89 6.72
CA VAL A 912 30.19 11.75 5.54
C VAL A 912 31.12 10.98 4.61
N VAL A 913 30.64 10.68 3.40
CA VAL A 913 31.43 10.02 2.35
C VAL A 913 31.69 11.03 1.24
N ALA A 914 32.91 11.06 0.71
CA ALA A 914 33.27 11.90 -0.42
C ALA A 914 32.62 11.41 -1.72
N LEU A 915 32.26 12.34 -2.60
CA LEU A 915 31.95 12.00 -3.99
C LEU A 915 33.24 11.58 -4.73
N PRO A 916 33.15 10.74 -5.78
CA PRO A 916 34.29 10.50 -6.67
C PRO A 916 34.74 11.80 -7.33
N GLY A 917 36.06 11.94 -7.50
CA GLY A 917 36.63 12.96 -8.38
C GLY A 917 36.44 12.59 -9.85
N ALA A 918 36.71 13.53 -10.75
CA ALA A 918 36.69 13.27 -12.19
C ALA A 918 37.77 12.24 -12.59
N ASP A 919 37.47 11.37 -13.55
CA ASP A 919 38.49 10.54 -14.21
C ASP A 919 39.32 11.45 -15.12
N PRO A 920 40.67 11.52 -14.98
CA PRO A 920 41.49 12.44 -15.77
C PRO A 920 41.37 12.22 -17.28
N THR A 921 41.15 10.99 -17.73
CA THR A 921 41.04 10.61 -19.14
C THR A 921 39.71 11.06 -19.72
N VAL A 922 38.61 10.83 -18.99
CA VAL A 922 37.27 11.27 -19.43
C VAL A 922 37.11 12.78 -19.31
N ALA A 923 37.68 13.41 -18.26
CA ALA A 923 37.66 14.85 -18.09
C ALA A 923 38.44 15.58 -19.18
N HIS A 924 39.62 15.08 -19.57
CA HIS A 924 40.34 15.58 -20.74
C HIS A 924 39.56 15.30 -22.04
N GLY A 925 39.06 14.07 -22.20
CA GLY A 925 38.35 13.59 -23.37
C GLY A 925 39.25 13.41 -24.61
N THR A 926 38.64 13.01 -25.72
CA THR A 926 39.25 13.03 -27.06
C THR A 926 38.73 14.19 -27.91
N LYS A 927 37.73 14.92 -27.41
CA LYS A 927 37.08 16.08 -28.01
C LYS A 927 36.87 17.13 -26.93
N GLY A 928 37.16 18.39 -27.22
CA GLY A 928 37.10 19.48 -26.24
C GLY A 928 37.39 20.83 -26.88
N GLY A 929 37.45 21.88 -26.05
CA GLY A 929 37.59 23.26 -26.50
C GLY A 929 36.30 23.84 -27.11
N LEU A 930 36.40 25.10 -27.55
CA LEU A 930 35.27 25.86 -28.10
C LEU A 930 34.87 25.35 -29.50
N GLN A 931 33.64 24.86 -29.62
CA GLN A 931 33.12 24.15 -30.81
C GLN A 931 32.50 25.06 -31.89
N ASN A 932 32.31 26.35 -31.59
CA ASN A 932 31.73 27.36 -32.49
C ASN A 932 32.26 28.76 -32.14
N THR A 933 32.42 29.62 -33.15
CA THR A 933 32.78 31.03 -32.93
C THR A 933 31.59 31.82 -32.40
N PRO A 934 31.77 32.71 -31.41
CA PRO A 934 30.79 33.75 -31.09
C PRO A 934 30.51 34.63 -32.33
N PRO A 935 29.35 35.29 -32.42
CA PRO A 935 29.15 36.35 -33.40
C PRO A 935 30.21 37.45 -33.21
N PRO A 936 30.66 38.12 -34.28
CA PRO A 936 31.53 39.28 -34.13
C PRO A 936 30.83 40.34 -33.27
N PRO A 937 31.59 41.13 -32.46
CA PRO A 937 30.99 42.26 -31.75
C PRO A 937 30.30 43.19 -32.75
N PRO A 938 29.18 43.84 -32.37
CA PRO A 938 28.46 44.73 -33.27
C PRO A 938 29.42 45.79 -33.80
N ALA A 939 29.51 45.89 -35.13
CA ALA A 939 30.40 46.84 -35.78
C ALA A 939 30.05 48.25 -35.29
N PRO A 940 31.04 49.07 -34.88
CA PRO A 940 30.77 50.41 -34.37
C PRO A 940 30.06 51.22 -35.46
N THR A 941 28.82 51.63 -35.18
CA THR A 941 27.93 52.26 -36.17
C THR A 941 28.61 53.45 -36.84
N PRO A 942 28.89 53.41 -38.16
CA PRO A 942 29.55 54.51 -38.86
C PRO A 942 28.61 55.72 -38.94
N GLY A 943 28.62 56.56 -37.90
CA GLY A 943 27.66 57.64 -37.71
C GLY A 943 27.88 58.45 -36.43
N GLN A 944 28.32 57.83 -35.32
CA GLN A 944 28.76 58.59 -34.15
C GLN A 944 30.25 58.93 -34.27
N GLY A 945 30.51 60.15 -34.75
CA GLY A 945 31.86 60.69 -34.83
C GLY A 945 32.45 60.98 -33.43
N LEU A 946 33.76 61.24 -33.40
CA LEU A 946 34.53 61.49 -32.17
C LEU A 946 33.95 62.64 -31.29
N GLY A 947 33.15 63.54 -31.88
CA GLY A 947 32.44 64.61 -31.16
C GLY A 947 31.42 64.11 -30.13
N ASP A 948 30.69 63.02 -30.39
CA ASP A 948 29.64 62.53 -29.48
C ASP A 948 30.23 61.89 -28.21
N MET A 949 31.39 61.23 -28.35
CA MET A 949 32.18 60.75 -27.20
C MET A 949 32.74 61.91 -26.37
N LEU A 950 33.17 63.00 -27.02
CA LEU A 950 33.67 64.19 -26.32
C LEU A 950 32.55 64.98 -25.62
N GLN A 951 31.33 65.00 -26.14
CA GLN A 951 30.18 65.62 -25.47
C GLN A 951 29.74 64.84 -24.22
N ASN A 952 29.70 63.51 -24.27
CA ASN A 952 29.32 62.70 -23.10
C ASN A 952 30.38 62.68 -21.98
N LEU A 953 31.66 62.95 -22.29
CA LEU A 953 32.68 63.24 -21.27
C LEU A 953 32.56 64.66 -20.68
N GLY A 954 31.77 65.55 -21.30
CA GLY A 954 31.61 66.95 -20.89
C GLY A 954 30.51 67.23 -19.85
N GLN A 955 29.61 66.28 -19.57
CA GLN A 955 28.46 66.49 -18.65
C GLN A 955 28.52 65.69 -17.35
N GLN A 956 29.67 65.68 -16.67
CA GLN A 956 29.70 65.30 -15.24
C GLN A 956 30.74 66.03 -14.37
N VAL A 957 31.06 67.29 -14.67
CA VAL A 957 31.77 68.18 -13.74
C VAL A 957 31.13 69.57 -13.69
N LEU A 958 30.67 69.98 -12.51
CA LEU A 958 30.45 71.37 -12.08
C LEU A 958 31.22 71.59 -10.76
N PRO A 959 31.65 72.83 -10.43
CA PRO A 959 33.10 73.03 -10.25
C PRO A 959 33.54 73.53 -8.87
N GLY A 960 34.86 73.39 -8.62
CA GLY A 960 35.59 73.90 -7.45
C GLY A 960 36.33 72.77 -6.71
N VAL A 961 37.64 72.82 -6.42
CA VAL A 961 38.63 73.91 -6.52
C VAL A 961 39.93 73.38 -7.17
N PHE A 962 40.69 74.25 -7.84
CA PHE A 962 41.96 73.89 -8.50
C PHE A 962 43.12 73.64 -7.52
N GLY A 963 44.00 72.68 -7.86
CA GLY A 963 45.21 72.34 -7.10
C GLY A 963 46.18 71.45 -7.90
N GLN A 964 46.74 71.99 -8.99
CA GLN A 964 47.79 71.35 -9.80
C GLN A 964 49.08 71.15 -8.98
N PRO A 965 49.86 70.06 -9.21
CA PRO A 965 50.85 70.15 -10.27
C PRO A 965 50.99 68.93 -11.21
N GLN A 966 51.51 69.25 -12.39
CA GLN A 966 51.83 68.41 -13.53
C GLN A 966 52.82 67.27 -13.20
N ALA A 967 52.73 66.17 -13.95
CA ALA A 967 53.79 65.17 -14.05
C ALA A 967 54.92 65.63 -15.00
N ARG A 968 56.15 65.18 -14.74
CA ARG A 968 57.19 65.04 -15.77
C ARG A 968 58.12 63.86 -15.46
N SER A 969 58.66 63.26 -16.51
CA SER A 969 59.39 61.99 -16.51
C SER A 969 60.91 62.15 -16.43
N ALA A 970 61.56 61.33 -15.60
CA ALA A 970 62.95 60.89 -15.76
C ALA A 970 63.21 59.61 -14.90
N PRO A 971 64.15 58.72 -15.28
CA PRO A 971 64.41 57.44 -14.58
C PRO A 971 65.70 57.42 -13.72
N LEU A 972 65.95 56.25 -13.11
CA LEU A 972 67.18 55.77 -12.44
C LEU A 972 67.41 56.16 -10.97
N GLY A 973 67.90 55.19 -10.16
CA GLY A 973 68.76 55.46 -9.00
C GLY A 973 68.32 54.94 -7.61
N GLY A 974 68.87 53.79 -7.20
CA GLY A 974 69.59 53.70 -5.92
C GLY A 974 68.86 53.40 -4.58
N GLN A 975 69.13 52.18 -4.07
CA GLN A 975 69.45 51.83 -2.66
C GLN A 975 68.43 51.94 -1.49
N ASN A 976 68.37 50.81 -0.75
CA ASN A 976 68.33 50.62 0.72
C ASN A 976 67.86 51.74 1.67
N GLY A 977 66.97 51.39 2.62
CA GLY A 977 66.67 52.22 3.80
C GLY A 977 65.71 51.56 4.80
N THR A 978 66.23 50.76 5.73
CA THR A 978 65.49 50.06 6.80
C THR A 978 65.07 50.94 7.98
N GLN A 979 63.99 50.53 8.69
CA GLN A 979 63.70 50.82 10.12
C GLN A 979 63.34 52.28 10.51
N GLN A 980 62.75 52.62 11.68
CA GLN A 980 61.79 51.95 12.61
C GLN A 980 61.35 52.98 13.70
N ALA A 981 60.28 52.68 14.45
CA ALA A 981 59.90 53.23 15.78
C ALA A 981 59.19 54.62 15.94
N VAL A 982 57.95 54.54 16.50
CA VAL A 982 57.33 55.21 17.68
C VAL A 982 58.21 56.01 18.68
N PRO A 983 57.68 56.80 19.68
CA PRO A 983 56.26 57.05 20.11
C PRO A 983 55.88 58.52 20.58
N ASN A 984 54.62 58.69 21.08
CA ASN A 984 54.21 59.13 22.46
C ASN A 984 53.33 60.40 22.74
N GLY A 985 52.30 60.20 23.61
CA GLY A 985 51.68 61.18 24.57
C GLY A 985 50.59 62.17 24.09
N GLN A 986 49.72 62.78 24.95
CA GLN A 986 49.06 62.35 26.21
C GLN A 986 47.92 63.35 26.68
N ASP A 987 47.04 62.91 27.61
CA ASP A 987 46.28 63.64 28.67
C ASP A 987 45.06 64.61 28.48
N ASN A 988 44.02 64.37 29.33
CA ASN A 988 43.06 65.25 30.09
C ASN A 988 42.15 66.34 29.42
N GLY A 989 40.98 66.79 29.94
CA GLY A 989 40.07 66.29 31.02
C GLY A 989 39.11 67.36 31.69
N GLY A 990 37.82 67.06 31.92
CA GLY A 990 36.91 67.67 32.96
C GLY A 990 35.91 68.83 32.61
N GLY A 991 34.74 68.93 33.30
CA GLY A 991 33.79 70.09 33.28
C GLY A 991 32.29 69.85 33.69
N GLN A 992 31.58 70.86 34.25
CA GLN A 992 30.18 70.86 34.83
C GLN A 992 29.55 72.31 34.77
N PRO A 993 28.33 72.70 35.24
CA PRO A 993 27.01 72.04 35.52
C PRO A 993 25.71 72.86 35.09
N ASP A 994 24.52 72.58 35.70
CA ASP A 994 23.24 73.35 35.86
C ASP A 994 22.27 73.61 34.64
N GLY A 995 20.93 73.77 34.75
CA GLY A 995 19.94 73.52 35.84
C GLY A 995 18.49 74.10 35.60
N GLY A 996 17.40 73.44 36.07
CA GLY A 996 16.08 74.06 36.43
C GLY A 996 14.76 73.86 35.60
N ALA A 997 13.61 73.65 36.31
CA ALA A 997 12.20 74.05 36.00
C ALA A 997 11.37 73.40 34.82
N GLN A 998 10.00 73.35 34.77
CA GLN A 998 8.91 73.25 35.79
C GLN A 998 7.51 72.77 35.22
N ASN A 999 6.41 72.94 35.99
CA ASN A 999 5.00 72.43 35.88
C ASN A 999 3.97 73.15 34.95
N GLY A 1000 2.80 72.52 34.65
CA GLY A 1000 1.52 73.22 34.32
C GLY A 1000 0.42 72.48 33.50
N GLY A 1001 -0.88 72.79 33.73
CA GLY A 1001 -2.11 72.42 32.95
C GLY A 1001 -3.26 73.43 33.23
N PRO A 1002 -4.60 73.22 32.97
CA PRO A 1002 -5.35 72.15 32.26
C PRO A 1002 -6.62 72.59 31.41
N GLN A 1003 -7.47 71.62 30.97
CA GLN A 1003 -8.95 71.65 30.70
C GLN A 1003 -9.67 72.36 29.48
N ASN A 1004 -10.70 71.66 28.96
CA ASN A 1004 -11.98 72.04 28.26
C ASN A 1004 -11.97 72.86 26.93
N GLY A 1005 -12.95 72.75 25.99
CA GLY A 1005 -14.07 71.80 25.82
C GLY A 1005 -15.12 72.21 24.72
N GLY A 1006 -15.79 71.23 24.06
CA GLY A 1006 -16.95 71.41 23.12
C GLY A 1006 -16.63 71.65 21.62
N GLY A 1007 -17.48 71.31 20.62
CA GLY A 1007 -18.73 70.53 20.63
C GLY A 1007 -19.50 70.45 19.27
N GLN A 1008 -20.44 69.48 19.16
CA GLN A 1008 -21.62 69.35 18.26
C GLN A 1008 -21.57 69.00 16.73
N ASN A 1009 -22.48 68.07 16.39
CA ASN A 1009 -23.33 67.89 15.16
C ASN A 1009 -22.76 67.39 13.81
N GLY A 1010 -23.54 66.51 13.13
CA GLY A 1010 -23.40 66.21 11.68
C GLY A 1010 -23.68 64.77 11.20
N GLN A 1011 -24.92 64.24 11.30
CA GLN A 1011 -25.29 62.93 10.72
C GLN A 1011 -25.83 63.01 9.28
N ASN A 1012 -25.42 62.10 8.36
CA ASN A 1012 -26.31 61.07 7.77
C ASN A 1012 -25.68 60.17 6.67
N ARG A 1013 -26.22 58.94 6.55
CA ARG A 1013 -26.45 58.04 5.37
C ARG A 1013 -25.53 58.19 4.12
N GLY A 1014 -24.99 57.14 3.51
CA GLY A 1014 -25.35 55.71 3.50
C GLY A 1014 -25.15 55.09 2.09
N GLY A 1015 -24.92 53.77 2.03
CA GLY A 1015 -24.77 52.99 0.79
C GLY A 1015 -23.37 53.01 0.17
N ARG A 1016 -22.82 51.92 -0.38
CA ARG A 1016 -23.33 50.53 -0.52
C ARG A 1016 -22.31 49.53 0.03
#